data_AF-A0A2V1BVX6-F1
#
_entry.id   AF-A0A2V1BVX6-F1
#
_cell.length_a   1.000
_cell.length_b   1.000
_cell.length_c   1.000
_cell.angle_alpha   90.00
_cell.angle_beta   90.00
_cell.angle_gamma   90.00
#
_symmetry.space_group_name_H-M   'P 1'
#
loop_
_entity.id
_entity.type
_entity.pdbx_description
1 polymer ?
#
loop_
_entity_poly.entity_id
_entity_poly.type
_entity_poly.pdbx_seq_one_letter_code
_entity_poly.pdbx_strand_id
1 'polypeptide(L)'
;MHSRIHLLQLGIAAGAVAQSTFVTSTDSSAVVTASSTSVPSAVPLDGCAAITSLQESTFEANSSATLRDVPPFVPDLAYECLTSVPLDKDAATGLMEYYRPYLEFLTTLAWLKDPPESYKQPAVDLMGGLENITSQISNHNFSNQYEFELAIQHLLHSAHEGHLALQTPLYNLFSFGSPFEFISASSDGKQLPQIYVYNDFELVATSSANLSWSPSPVTEIDGQSAEDFLAEYARNYATGTIEPHADCNGVLFNAASDTMNLTFANGTTASENWRSTAQRNLTGVTSGEDLYQAIVAPQPPSPPQPISETELTDTLPELGAPYPTPVVVQKGLGFGGFVSGYFLNESSIAVLSITSFLMRGEFAETAQDAVTEFLKKSKQAGMKKLVIDLQGNGGGTVLLGIDLFKQLFPSDDPFIGSRLRAHSALDTIGTTLGSLVIAEEMLERYNLSDVANSEVQSGNGIVVSGYANESNVAPQYFAPEDILMLTDGFYGSTCAIFVEQMKTHQGVKSVVVGGLPETGPMQAVAGTRGALRYGADRIAVTVNATLLYNASINPSTLPSPFTPPINVPLAGIAVNFRDQVREDAQEIPLQFIYEAADCRLFYTAEMLADYSVLWQRAADALWENQSLCVDGSTGQPSSGNATDLIWGPNSTETNPPASTPSDESGASVLRSGSLVVIAASMLFAALL
;
A
#
# COMPACT_ATOMS: atom_id res chain seq x y z
N MET A 1 3.15 -31.59 -10.80
CA MET A 1 1.81 -31.01 -10.64
C MET A 1 1.80 -29.77 -9.74
N HIS A 2 2.81 -29.55 -8.88
CA HIS A 2 2.97 -28.37 -7.98
C HIS A 2 3.34 -27.04 -8.70
N SER A 3 2.77 -26.70 -9.87
CA SER A 3 3.29 -25.56 -10.66
C SER A 3 2.23 -24.67 -11.33
N ARG A 4 0.93 -24.96 -11.17
CA ARG A 4 -0.11 -24.24 -11.92
C ARG A 4 -0.60 -22.96 -11.22
N ILE A 5 -0.65 -22.92 -9.90
CA ILE A 5 -1.32 -21.84 -9.14
C ILE A 5 -0.35 -20.82 -8.51
N HIS A 6 0.96 -21.12 -8.42
CA HIS A 6 1.98 -20.13 -8.04
C HIS A 6 1.98 -18.87 -8.93
N LEU A 7 1.43 -18.99 -10.14
CA LEU A 7 1.25 -17.91 -11.12
C LEU A 7 0.07 -16.97 -10.77
N LEU A 8 -0.87 -17.37 -9.91
CA LEU A 8 -2.14 -16.64 -9.66
C LEU A 8 -2.06 -15.54 -8.57
N GLN A 9 -0.95 -15.43 -7.85
CA GLN A 9 -0.98 -14.94 -6.46
C GLN A 9 -0.47 -13.51 -6.23
N LEU A 10 0.08 -12.84 -7.25
CA LEU A 10 0.59 -11.48 -7.05
C LEU A 10 -0.55 -10.43 -6.90
N GLY A 11 -1.79 -10.74 -7.28
CA GLY A 11 -2.87 -9.75 -7.48
C GLY A 11 -3.60 -9.21 -6.25
N ILE A 12 -3.23 -9.59 -5.01
CA ILE A 12 -4.12 -9.36 -3.84
C ILE A 12 -3.56 -8.35 -2.83
N ALA A 13 -2.27 -8.06 -2.87
CA ALA A 13 -1.65 -7.38 -1.74
C ALA A 13 -1.74 -5.82 -1.79
N ALA A 14 -2.48 -5.25 -2.75
CA ALA A 14 -2.62 -3.79 -2.91
C ALA A 14 -4.07 -3.26 -2.70
N GLY A 15 -5.02 -4.08 -2.25
CA GLY A 15 -6.43 -3.70 -2.40
C GLY A 15 -7.44 -4.25 -1.41
N ALA A 16 -7.08 -4.55 -0.15
CA ALA A 16 -8.04 -4.59 0.97
C ALA A 16 -7.32 -4.90 2.30
N VAL A 17 -6.88 -3.86 3.02
CA VAL A 17 -6.98 -3.90 4.50
C VAL A 17 -8.38 -3.36 4.83
N ALA A 18 -9.40 -4.06 4.34
CA ALA A 18 -10.73 -3.95 4.90
C ALA A 18 -10.87 -5.19 5.75
N GLN A 19 -10.80 -5.03 7.08
CA GLN A 19 -11.20 -6.08 8.01
C GLN A 19 -12.56 -6.60 7.53
N SER A 20 -12.61 -7.85 7.08
CA SER A 20 -13.87 -8.49 6.73
C SER A 20 -14.64 -8.71 8.02
N THR A 21 -15.52 -7.78 8.38
CA THR A 21 -16.55 -8.02 9.36
C THR A 21 -17.58 -8.97 8.74
N PHE A 22 -17.35 -10.28 8.89
CA PHE A 22 -18.45 -11.23 8.76
C PHE A 22 -19.34 -11.06 9.98
N VAL A 23 -20.50 -10.44 9.79
CA VAL A 23 -21.57 -10.46 10.78
C VAL A 23 -22.04 -11.91 10.92
N THR A 24 -21.55 -12.61 11.94
CA THR A 24 -22.08 -13.92 12.31
C THR A 24 -23.47 -13.71 12.93
N SER A 25 -24.53 -14.07 12.21
CA SER A 25 -25.84 -14.19 12.84
C SER A 25 -25.79 -15.34 13.84
N THR A 26 -25.89 -15.02 15.12
CA THR A 26 -26.06 -16.00 16.18
C THR A 26 -27.43 -16.63 16.06
N ASP A 27 -27.51 -17.85 15.51
CA ASP A 27 -28.61 -18.75 15.84
C ASP A 27 -28.03 -20.11 16.25
N SER A 28 -27.91 -20.27 17.56
CA SER A 28 -27.49 -21.51 18.19
C SER A 28 -28.69 -22.45 18.21
N SER A 29 -28.58 -23.59 17.51
CA SER A 29 -29.24 -24.89 17.77
C SER A 29 -29.79 -25.54 16.49
N ALA A 30 -28.91 -26.17 15.69
CA ALA A 30 -29.31 -27.31 14.88
C ALA A 30 -28.09 -28.17 14.54
N VAL A 31 -27.97 -29.32 15.21
CA VAL A 31 -27.11 -30.42 14.74
C VAL A 31 -27.72 -30.92 13.43
N VAL A 32 -27.20 -30.45 12.30
CA VAL A 32 -27.50 -31.04 10.98
C VAL A 32 -26.40 -32.04 10.69
N THR A 33 -26.75 -33.32 10.81
CA THR A 33 -25.96 -34.44 10.31
C THR A 33 -25.63 -34.22 8.83
N ALA A 34 -24.36 -34.05 8.50
CA ALA A 34 -23.87 -33.96 7.13
C ALA A 34 -24.23 -35.25 6.37
N SER A 35 -25.17 -35.14 5.43
CA SER A 35 -25.41 -36.18 4.43
C SER A 35 -24.39 -36.00 3.32
N SER A 36 -23.55 -37.00 3.11
CA SER A 36 -22.64 -37.10 1.98
C SER A 36 -23.43 -37.12 0.67
N THR A 37 -23.63 -35.97 0.04
CA THR A 37 -24.09 -35.92 -1.35
C THR A 37 -22.90 -36.07 -2.26
N SER A 38 -22.85 -37.21 -2.94
CA SER A 38 -21.92 -37.51 -4.02
C SER A 38 -21.97 -36.41 -5.09
N VAL A 39 -20.82 -35.77 -5.32
CA VAL A 39 -20.59 -34.86 -6.45
C VAL A 39 -20.86 -35.63 -7.75
N PRO A 40 -21.75 -35.15 -8.65
CA PRO A 40 -21.92 -35.79 -9.95
C PRO A 40 -20.65 -35.58 -10.78
N SER A 41 -20.07 -36.67 -11.31
CA SER A 41 -19.07 -36.57 -12.36
C SER A 41 -19.70 -35.94 -13.61
N ALA A 42 -19.48 -34.65 -13.82
CA ALA A 42 -19.87 -33.93 -15.03
C ALA A 42 -18.64 -33.67 -15.92
N VAL A 43 -18.89 -33.69 -17.23
CA VAL A 43 -17.97 -33.39 -18.35
C VAL A 43 -17.06 -32.20 -18.01
N PRO A 44 -15.76 -32.18 -18.39
CA PRO A 44 -14.90 -31.01 -18.14
C PRO A 44 -15.52 -29.80 -18.83
N LEU A 45 -16.14 -28.94 -18.04
CA LEU A 45 -16.61 -27.62 -18.47
C LEU A 45 -15.37 -26.74 -18.60
N ASP A 46 -15.30 -25.98 -19.68
CA ASP A 46 -14.35 -24.87 -19.80
C ASP A 46 -14.50 -23.94 -18.59
N GLY A 47 -13.38 -23.50 -17.99
CA GLY A 47 -13.38 -22.74 -16.75
C GLY A 47 -14.27 -21.49 -16.83
N CYS A 48 -14.27 -20.80 -17.98
CA CYS A 48 -15.14 -19.64 -18.20
C CYS A 48 -16.63 -20.02 -18.19
N ALA A 49 -17.00 -21.10 -18.89
CA ALA A 49 -18.38 -21.61 -18.93
C ALA A 49 -18.91 -22.02 -17.54
N ALA A 50 -18.06 -22.58 -16.68
CA ALA A 50 -18.43 -22.92 -15.31
C ALA A 50 -18.69 -21.67 -14.46
N ILE A 51 -17.82 -20.65 -14.56
CA ILE A 51 -17.93 -19.41 -13.78
C ILE A 51 -19.13 -18.57 -14.22
N THR A 52 -19.38 -18.43 -15.52
CA THR A 52 -20.58 -17.72 -16.03
C THR A 52 -21.86 -18.38 -15.55
N SER A 53 -21.93 -19.72 -15.61
CA SER A 53 -23.10 -20.48 -15.14
C SER A 53 -23.37 -20.25 -13.65
N LEU A 54 -22.32 -20.18 -12.84
CA LEU A 54 -22.43 -19.91 -11.40
C LEU A 54 -22.98 -18.50 -11.13
N GLN A 55 -22.48 -17.48 -11.82
CA GLN A 55 -22.97 -16.11 -11.70
C GLN A 55 -24.42 -15.98 -12.18
N GLU A 56 -24.74 -16.50 -13.36
CA GLU A 56 -26.10 -16.50 -13.93
C GLU A 56 -27.09 -17.14 -12.96
N SER A 57 -26.78 -18.32 -12.42
CA SER A 57 -27.66 -18.99 -11.46
C SER A 57 -27.88 -18.18 -10.17
N THR A 58 -26.87 -17.44 -9.72
CA THR A 58 -26.96 -16.58 -8.52
C THR A 58 -27.88 -15.38 -8.79
N PHE A 59 -27.67 -14.69 -9.92
CA PHE A 59 -28.47 -13.53 -10.30
C PHE A 59 -29.91 -13.89 -10.70
N GLU A 60 -30.13 -15.08 -11.26
CA GLU A 60 -31.47 -15.62 -11.53
C GLU A 60 -32.22 -15.96 -10.23
N ALA A 61 -31.52 -16.54 -9.25
CA ALA A 61 -32.11 -16.87 -7.96
C ALA A 61 -32.50 -15.64 -7.14
N ASN A 62 -31.75 -14.55 -7.28
CA ASN A 62 -32.02 -13.28 -6.62
C ASN A 62 -31.64 -12.09 -7.50
N SER A 63 -32.63 -11.35 -8.00
CA SER A 63 -32.41 -10.18 -8.87
C SER A 63 -31.75 -8.98 -8.17
N SER A 64 -31.62 -9.01 -6.84
CA SER A 64 -30.86 -8.03 -6.05
C SER A 64 -29.45 -8.49 -5.70
N ALA A 65 -29.07 -9.71 -6.08
CA ALA A 65 -27.73 -10.23 -5.83
C ALA A 65 -26.67 -9.41 -6.56
N THR A 66 -25.55 -9.24 -5.88
CA THR A 66 -24.33 -8.61 -6.35
C THR A 66 -23.24 -9.67 -6.56
N LEU A 67 -22.08 -9.28 -7.08
CA LEU A 67 -20.93 -10.19 -7.18
C LEU A 67 -20.50 -10.78 -5.82
N ARG A 68 -20.78 -10.09 -4.71
CA ARG A 68 -20.45 -10.56 -3.34
C ARG A 68 -21.32 -11.75 -2.92
N ASP A 69 -22.47 -11.94 -3.55
CA ASP A 69 -23.40 -13.03 -3.27
C ASP A 69 -23.07 -14.30 -4.07
N VAL A 70 -22.18 -14.20 -5.06
CA VAL A 70 -21.73 -15.35 -5.85
C VAL A 70 -20.85 -16.25 -4.97
N PRO A 71 -21.19 -17.54 -4.79
CA PRO A 71 -20.39 -18.43 -3.98
C PRO A 71 -18.94 -18.54 -4.48
N PRO A 72 -17.95 -18.64 -3.59
CA PRO A 72 -16.58 -18.91 -4.02
C PRO A 72 -16.48 -20.28 -4.70
N PHE A 73 -15.51 -20.42 -5.61
CA PHE A 73 -15.25 -21.64 -6.39
C PHE A 73 -13.77 -22.05 -6.33
N VAL A 74 -13.43 -23.22 -6.86
CA VAL A 74 -12.04 -23.73 -6.83
C VAL A 74 -11.14 -22.94 -7.79
N PRO A 75 -9.87 -22.64 -7.42
CA PRO A 75 -8.94 -21.86 -8.25
C PRO A 75 -8.69 -22.42 -9.65
N ASP A 76 -8.79 -23.73 -9.82
CA ASP A 76 -8.60 -24.39 -11.11
C ASP A 76 -9.53 -23.81 -12.19
N LEU A 77 -10.78 -23.47 -11.85
CA LEU A 77 -11.71 -22.89 -12.83
C LEU A 77 -11.28 -21.49 -13.26
N ALA A 78 -10.78 -20.67 -12.31
CA ALA A 78 -10.24 -19.35 -12.64
C ALA A 78 -8.99 -19.47 -13.51
N TYR A 79 -8.06 -20.36 -13.15
CA TYR A 79 -6.84 -20.60 -13.91
C TYR A 79 -7.13 -21.10 -15.33
N GLU A 80 -8.03 -22.06 -15.49
CA GLU A 80 -8.47 -22.57 -16.79
C GLU A 80 -9.10 -21.47 -17.64
N CYS A 81 -9.92 -20.61 -17.05
CA CYS A 81 -10.52 -19.47 -17.76
C CYS A 81 -9.47 -18.41 -18.16
N LEU A 82 -8.53 -18.08 -17.28
CA LEU A 82 -7.45 -17.12 -17.57
C LEU A 82 -6.52 -17.63 -18.69
N THR A 83 -6.14 -18.90 -18.62
CA THR A 83 -5.18 -19.49 -19.56
C THR A 83 -5.80 -19.94 -20.89
N SER A 84 -7.13 -19.93 -21.01
CA SER A 84 -7.82 -20.14 -22.29
C SER A 84 -7.80 -18.91 -23.19
N VAL A 85 -7.45 -17.72 -22.68
CA VAL A 85 -7.43 -16.48 -23.46
C VAL A 85 -6.27 -16.46 -24.46
N PRO A 86 -6.52 -16.40 -25.78
CA PRO A 86 -5.45 -16.36 -26.77
C PRO A 86 -4.64 -15.07 -26.67
N LEU A 87 -3.32 -15.17 -26.90
CA LEU A 87 -2.44 -14.01 -26.95
C LEU A 87 -2.57 -13.27 -28.29
N ASP A 88 -2.96 -12.00 -28.24
CA ASP A 88 -2.82 -11.07 -29.37
C ASP A 88 -1.43 -10.41 -29.32
N LYS A 89 -0.55 -10.84 -30.22
CA LYS A 89 0.86 -10.42 -30.23
C LYS A 89 1.05 -8.95 -30.58
N ASP A 90 0.22 -8.42 -31.48
CA ASP A 90 0.35 -7.03 -31.93
C ASP A 90 -0.11 -6.10 -30.80
N ALA A 91 -1.21 -6.45 -30.13
CA ALA A 91 -1.69 -5.73 -28.95
C ALA A 91 -0.70 -5.81 -27.77
N ALA A 92 -0.14 -7.00 -27.50
CA ALA A 92 0.86 -7.21 -26.44
C ALA A 92 2.16 -6.43 -26.70
N THR A 93 2.66 -6.44 -27.94
CA THR A 93 3.84 -5.66 -28.34
C THR A 93 3.55 -4.15 -28.22
N GLY A 94 2.39 -3.72 -28.71
CA GLY A 94 1.95 -2.33 -28.60
C GLY A 94 1.84 -1.85 -27.16
N LEU A 95 1.43 -2.71 -26.20
CA LEU A 95 1.40 -2.35 -24.79
C LEU A 95 2.81 -2.09 -24.23
N MET A 96 3.80 -2.91 -24.60
CA MET A 96 5.18 -2.72 -24.15
C MET A 96 5.80 -1.45 -24.72
N GLU A 97 5.52 -1.14 -25.99
CA GLU A 97 5.91 0.13 -26.61
C GLU A 97 5.22 1.33 -25.95
N TYR A 98 3.93 1.18 -25.60
CA TYR A 98 3.13 2.21 -24.94
C TYR A 98 3.62 2.49 -23.51
N TYR A 99 3.90 1.46 -22.72
CA TYR A 99 4.24 1.60 -21.31
C TYR A 99 5.67 2.10 -21.08
N ARG A 100 6.62 1.74 -21.96
CA ARG A 100 8.04 2.10 -21.81
C ARG A 100 8.28 3.61 -21.59
N PRO A 101 7.71 4.55 -22.35
CA PRO A 101 7.88 5.98 -22.08
C PRO A 101 7.29 6.46 -20.74
N TYR A 102 6.26 5.80 -20.21
CA TYR A 102 5.73 6.11 -18.87
C TYR A 102 6.66 5.63 -17.78
N LEU A 103 7.32 4.49 -17.97
CA LEU A 103 8.27 3.94 -17.01
C LEU A 103 9.50 4.83 -16.78
N GLU A 104 9.91 5.64 -17.77
CA GLU A 104 11.00 6.61 -17.62
C GLU A 104 10.74 7.69 -16.56
N PHE A 105 9.48 7.92 -16.20
CA PHE A 105 9.09 8.84 -15.12
C PHE A 105 9.27 8.22 -13.72
N LEU A 106 9.60 6.93 -13.62
CA LEU A 106 9.92 6.30 -12.35
C LEU A 106 11.25 6.85 -11.82
N THR A 107 11.22 7.60 -10.72
CA THR A 107 12.43 8.28 -10.22
C THR A 107 13.47 7.29 -9.68
N THR A 108 13.04 6.15 -9.14
CA THR A 108 13.89 5.07 -8.64
C THR A 108 14.53 4.21 -9.74
N LEU A 109 14.20 4.41 -11.03
CA LEU A 109 14.56 3.50 -12.13
C LEU A 109 16.07 3.16 -12.21
N ALA A 110 16.94 4.17 -12.09
CA ALA A 110 18.40 3.93 -12.15
C ALA A 110 18.94 3.25 -10.89
N TRP A 111 18.37 3.58 -9.73
CA TRP A 111 18.78 3.03 -8.44
C TRP A 111 18.36 1.57 -8.29
N LEU A 112 17.20 1.18 -8.81
CA LEU A 112 16.78 -0.23 -8.82
C LEU A 112 17.74 -1.11 -9.62
N LYS A 113 18.29 -0.59 -10.71
CA LYS A 113 19.24 -1.32 -11.55
C LYS A 113 20.61 -1.52 -10.90
N ASP A 114 21.08 -0.55 -10.13
CA ASP A 114 22.38 -0.57 -9.46
C ASP A 114 22.24 0.06 -8.05
N PRO A 115 21.62 -0.67 -7.09
CA PRO A 115 21.33 -0.14 -5.78
C PRO A 115 22.58 -0.12 -4.89
N PRO A 116 22.66 0.78 -3.90
CA PRO A 116 23.74 0.77 -2.92
C PRO A 116 23.67 -0.48 -2.04
N GLU A 117 24.79 -0.85 -1.40
CA GLU A 117 24.89 -2.04 -0.52
C GLU A 117 23.93 -1.99 0.69
N SER A 118 23.48 -0.78 1.07
CA SER A 118 22.47 -0.59 2.12
C SER A 118 21.10 -1.15 1.74
N TYR A 119 20.77 -1.19 0.45
CA TYR A 119 19.50 -1.71 -0.04
C TYR A 119 19.41 -3.22 0.17
N LYS A 120 18.30 -3.68 0.75
CA LYS A 120 18.15 -5.07 1.20
C LYS A 120 17.43 -5.99 0.21
N GLN A 121 17.00 -5.44 -0.93
CA GLN A 121 16.37 -6.23 -1.99
C GLN A 121 17.30 -6.39 -3.20
N PRO A 122 17.06 -7.41 -4.06
CA PRO A 122 17.84 -7.62 -5.27
C PRO A 122 17.76 -6.42 -6.23
N ALA A 123 18.84 -6.21 -6.99
CA ALA A 123 18.84 -5.26 -8.10
C ALA A 123 17.94 -5.74 -9.24
N VAL A 124 17.23 -4.82 -9.89
CA VAL A 124 16.30 -5.09 -11.00
C VAL A 124 16.48 -4.08 -12.13
N ASP A 125 16.75 -4.58 -13.33
CA ASP A 125 16.75 -3.80 -14.56
C ASP A 125 15.36 -3.84 -15.20
N LEU A 126 14.49 -2.91 -14.81
CA LEU A 126 13.11 -2.85 -15.33
C LEU A 126 13.08 -2.64 -16.85
N MET A 127 13.90 -1.75 -17.40
CA MET A 127 13.92 -1.48 -18.84
C MET A 127 14.41 -2.71 -19.63
N GLY A 128 15.48 -3.37 -19.16
CA GLY A 128 15.95 -4.62 -19.73
C GLY A 128 14.94 -5.76 -19.59
N GLY A 129 14.18 -5.80 -18.48
CA GLY A 129 13.08 -6.73 -18.27
C GLY A 129 11.94 -6.54 -19.29
N LEU A 130 11.52 -5.29 -19.55
CA LEU A 130 10.51 -4.99 -20.58
C LEU A 130 11.00 -5.43 -21.97
N GLU A 131 12.28 -5.22 -22.28
CA GLU A 131 12.90 -5.69 -23.55
C GLU A 131 12.90 -7.20 -23.67
N ASN A 132 13.19 -7.91 -22.57
CA ASN A 132 13.13 -9.36 -22.52
C ASN A 132 11.69 -9.87 -22.75
N ILE A 133 10.69 -9.28 -22.10
CA ILE A 133 9.27 -9.63 -22.31
C ILE A 133 8.87 -9.38 -23.77
N THR A 134 9.24 -8.23 -24.34
CA THR A 134 8.99 -7.89 -25.75
C THR A 134 9.58 -8.93 -26.70
N SER A 135 10.81 -9.37 -26.42
CA SER A 135 11.49 -10.41 -27.20
C SER A 135 10.79 -11.78 -27.09
N GLN A 136 10.26 -12.12 -25.92
CA GLN A 136 9.53 -13.37 -25.68
C GLN A 136 8.19 -13.44 -26.44
N ILE A 137 7.48 -12.31 -26.61
CA ILE A 137 6.28 -12.24 -27.46
C ILE A 137 6.63 -12.64 -28.91
N SER A 138 7.71 -12.06 -29.44
CA SER A 138 8.19 -12.32 -30.80
C SER A 138 8.63 -13.77 -30.98
N ASN A 139 9.27 -14.37 -29.98
CA ASN A 139 9.80 -15.74 -30.00
C ASN A 139 8.76 -16.84 -29.74
N HIS A 140 7.46 -16.51 -29.55
CA HIS A 140 6.39 -17.47 -29.22
C HIS A 140 6.60 -18.18 -27.86
N ASN A 141 7.17 -17.49 -26.87
CA ASN A 141 7.43 -18.06 -25.56
C ASN A 141 6.28 -17.91 -24.56
N PHE A 142 5.24 -17.12 -24.88
CA PHE A 142 4.01 -17.04 -24.10
C PHE A 142 2.92 -17.87 -24.75
N SER A 143 2.27 -18.74 -23.97
CA SER A 143 1.24 -19.66 -24.46
C SER A 143 -0.13 -19.00 -24.61
N ASN A 144 -0.41 -17.98 -23.78
CA ASN A 144 -1.70 -17.30 -23.68
C ASN A 144 -1.51 -15.85 -23.18
N GLN A 145 -2.58 -15.06 -23.21
CA GLN A 145 -2.56 -13.66 -22.76
C GLN A 145 -2.20 -13.54 -21.27
N TYR A 146 -2.67 -14.45 -20.44
CA TYR A 146 -2.46 -14.41 -19.00
C TYR A 146 -0.98 -14.59 -18.61
N GLU A 147 -0.27 -15.54 -19.24
CA GLU A 147 1.18 -15.73 -19.03
C GLU A 147 2.00 -14.48 -19.40
N PHE A 148 1.60 -13.77 -20.46
CA PHE A 148 2.23 -12.50 -20.85
C PHE A 148 1.99 -11.41 -19.78
N GLU A 149 0.74 -11.22 -19.37
CA GLU A 149 0.39 -10.25 -18.34
C GLU A 149 1.08 -10.53 -17.02
N LEU A 150 1.15 -11.79 -16.63
CA LEU A 150 1.81 -12.20 -15.40
C LEU A 150 3.32 -11.97 -15.43
N ALA A 151 3.99 -12.17 -16.58
CA ALA A 151 5.41 -11.86 -16.72
C ALA A 151 5.70 -10.37 -16.49
N ILE A 152 4.79 -9.47 -16.88
CA ILE A 152 4.86 -8.04 -16.55
C ILE A 152 4.78 -7.86 -15.04
N GLN A 153 3.80 -8.50 -14.37
CA GLN A 153 3.61 -8.31 -12.94
C GLN A 153 4.80 -8.82 -12.14
N HIS A 154 5.38 -9.98 -12.49
CA HIS A 154 6.61 -10.45 -11.85
C HIS A 154 7.76 -9.45 -11.97
N LEU A 155 7.93 -8.84 -13.14
CA LEU A 155 8.95 -7.81 -13.34
C LEU A 155 8.69 -6.58 -12.47
N LEU A 156 7.46 -6.08 -12.42
CA LEU A 156 7.14 -4.89 -11.62
C LEU A 156 7.25 -5.17 -10.11
N HIS A 157 6.78 -6.31 -9.63
CA HIS A 157 6.88 -6.68 -8.21
C HIS A 157 8.33 -6.87 -7.76
N SER A 158 9.20 -7.36 -8.64
CA SER A 158 10.62 -7.50 -8.32
C SER A 158 11.31 -6.17 -8.00
N ALA A 159 10.73 -5.03 -8.37
CA ALA A 159 11.26 -3.71 -8.03
C ALA A 159 11.03 -3.29 -6.57
N HIS A 160 10.18 -3.99 -5.81
CA HIS A 160 9.80 -3.61 -4.44
C HIS A 160 9.43 -2.11 -4.32
N GLU A 161 8.57 -1.65 -5.23
CA GLU A 161 8.18 -0.25 -5.41
C GLU A 161 6.65 -0.12 -5.40
N GLY A 162 6.08 0.24 -4.25
CA GLY A 162 4.63 0.31 -4.04
C GLY A 162 3.88 1.36 -4.87
N HIS A 163 4.58 2.32 -5.52
CA HIS A 163 3.95 3.28 -6.44
C HIS A 163 4.00 2.83 -7.92
N LEU A 164 4.75 1.77 -8.25
CA LEU A 164 4.89 1.27 -9.61
C LEU A 164 3.76 0.30 -9.94
N ALA A 165 2.99 0.60 -10.99
CA ALA A 165 1.88 -0.26 -11.40
C ALA A 165 1.64 -0.24 -12.91
N LEU A 166 1.21 -1.38 -13.42
CA LEU A 166 0.54 -1.54 -14.71
C LEU A 166 -0.60 -2.53 -14.50
N GLN A 167 -1.82 -2.04 -14.29
CA GLN A 167 -3.01 -2.86 -14.05
C GLN A 167 -3.48 -3.51 -15.35
N THR A 168 -2.95 -4.69 -15.65
CA THR A 168 -3.35 -5.46 -16.82
C THR A 168 -4.71 -6.14 -16.58
N PRO A 169 -5.53 -6.33 -17.63
CA PRO A 169 -6.95 -6.61 -17.47
C PRO A 169 -7.28 -7.99 -16.89
N LEU A 170 -6.47 -9.03 -17.12
CA LEU A 170 -6.71 -10.38 -16.60
C LEU A 170 -6.12 -10.58 -15.20
N TYR A 171 -5.07 -9.84 -14.87
CA TYR A 171 -4.31 -10.07 -13.64
C TYR A 171 -5.14 -9.95 -12.35
N ASN A 172 -6.05 -8.98 -12.29
CA ASN A 172 -6.93 -8.76 -11.13
C ASN A 172 -8.38 -9.20 -11.39
N LEU A 173 -8.60 -10.07 -12.39
CA LEU A 173 -9.95 -10.54 -12.73
C LEU A 173 -10.54 -11.47 -11.66
N PHE A 174 -9.67 -12.25 -11.01
CA PHE A 174 -10.04 -13.17 -9.94
C PHE A 174 -9.25 -12.84 -8.68
N SER A 175 -9.89 -13.00 -7.52
CA SER A 175 -9.22 -12.97 -6.22
C SER A 175 -9.18 -14.38 -5.65
N PHE A 176 -8.07 -14.71 -5.03
CA PHE A 176 -7.75 -16.02 -4.49
C PHE A 176 -7.52 -15.92 -2.98
N GLY A 177 -8.35 -16.59 -2.19
CA GLY A 177 -8.26 -16.57 -0.74
C GLY A 177 -7.67 -17.85 -0.19
N SER A 178 -6.75 -17.71 0.76
CA SER A 178 -6.33 -18.83 1.60
C SER A 178 -7.50 -19.31 2.47
N PRO A 179 -7.66 -20.62 2.69
CA PRO A 179 -8.64 -21.13 3.63
C PRO A 179 -8.24 -20.91 5.10
N PHE A 180 -6.98 -20.52 5.36
CA PHE A 180 -6.45 -20.26 6.68
C PHE A 180 -5.75 -18.90 6.74
N GLU A 181 -6.03 -18.16 7.79
CA GLU A 181 -5.29 -16.96 8.17
C GLU A 181 -4.27 -17.33 9.23
N PHE A 182 -3.02 -16.88 9.08
CA PHE A 182 -1.95 -17.17 10.03
C PHE A 182 -1.60 -15.96 10.88
N ILE A 183 -1.08 -16.24 12.07
CA ILE A 183 -0.39 -15.28 12.92
C ILE A 183 0.96 -15.84 13.34
N SER A 184 1.92 -14.96 13.55
CA SER A 184 3.23 -15.29 14.13
C SER A 184 3.29 -14.72 15.54
N ALA A 185 3.29 -15.58 16.55
CA ALA A 185 3.20 -15.18 17.95
C ALA A 185 4.27 -15.87 18.81
N SER A 186 4.94 -15.07 19.63
CA SER A 186 5.86 -15.52 20.67
C SER A 186 5.10 -15.78 21.96
N SER A 187 5.53 -16.82 22.69
CA SER A 187 4.92 -17.21 23.96
C SER A 187 5.17 -16.21 25.09
N ASP A 188 6.29 -15.48 25.03
CA ASP A 188 6.71 -14.48 26.04
C ASP A 188 7.17 -13.15 25.41
N GLY A 189 7.18 -13.07 24.07
CA GLY A 189 7.72 -11.95 23.30
C GLY A 189 9.25 -11.92 23.25
N LYS A 190 9.91 -13.04 23.58
CA LYS A 190 11.37 -13.22 23.57
C LYS A 190 11.82 -14.47 22.83
N GLN A 191 11.15 -15.58 23.07
CA GLN A 191 11.32 -16.77 22.26
C GLN A 191 10.91 -16.47 20.81
N LEU A 192 11.55 -17.14 19.86
CA LEU A 192 11.17 -17.01 18.46
C LEU A 192 9.67 -17.33 18.31
N PRO A 193 8.93 -16.50 17.56
CA PRO A 193 7.50 -16.68 17.41
C PRO A 193 7.22 -17.96 16.61
N GLN A 194 6.12 -18.61 16.96
CA GLN A 194 5.61 -19.77 16.23
C GLN A 194 4.39 -19.36 15.41
N ILE A 195 4.10 -20.14 14.37
CA ILE A 195 2.98 -19.90 13.47
C ILE A 195 1.72 -20.56 14.03
N TYR A 196 0.60 -19.85 14.01
CA TYR A 196 -0.70 -20.37 14.42
C TYR A 196 -1.80 -19.95 13.45
N VAL A 197 -2.94 -20.66 13.49
CA VAL A 197 -4.15 -20.26 12.77
C VAL A 197 -4.88 -19.20 13.58
N TYR A 198 -5.21 -18.06 12.95
CA TYR A 198 -5.87 -16.91 13.58
C TYR A 198 -7.21 -17.28 14.24
N ASN A 199 -8.06 -18.04 13.55
CA ASN A 199 -9.38 -18.43 14.06
C ASN A 199 -9.31 -19.21 15.38
N ASP A 200 -8.27 -20.04 15.59
CA ASP A 200 -8.10 -20.76 16.85
C ASP A 200 -7.84 -19.78 18.01
N PHE A 201 -7.09 -18.71 17.74
CA PHE A 201 -6.81 -17.65 18.72
C PHE A 201 -8.03 -16.78 18.98
N GLU A 202 -8.73 -16.37 17.92
CA GLU A 202 -9.96 -15.57 18.05
C GLU A 202 -11.01 -16.32 18.87
N LEU A 203 -11.21 -17.62 18.63
CA LEU A 203 -12.13 -18.46 19.40
C LEU A 203 -11.77 -18.51 20.88
N VAL A 204 -10.50 -18.59 21.21
CA VAL A 204 -10.05 -18.61 22.61
C VAL A 204 -10.21 -17.24 23.27
N ALA A 205 -9.92 -16.16 22.55
CA ALA A 205 -10.03 -14.80 23.06
C ALA A 205 -11.49 -14.37 23.29
N THR A 206 -12.42 -14.82 22.42
CA THR A 206 -13.83 -14.41 22.45
C THR A 206 -14.74 -15.37 23.22
N SER A 207 -14.28 -16.58 23.54
CA SER A 207 -15.08 -17.58 24.26
C SER A 207 -15.26 -17.21 25.74
N SER A 208 -16.52 -17.04 26.16
CA SER A 208 -16.90 -16.97 27.58
C SER A 208 -16.89 -18.33 28.30
N ALA A 209 -16.69 -19.43 27.55
CA ALA A 209 -16.57 -20.77 28.08
C ALA A 209 -15.10 -21.15 28.29
N ASN A 210 -14.82 -21.87 29.38
CA ASN A 210 -13.52 -22.53 29.56
C ASN A 210 -13.36 -23.63 28.50
N LEU A 211 -12.62 -23.32 27.42
CA LEU A 211 -12.30 -24.30 26.39
C LEU A 211 -11.38 -25.39 26.97
N SER A 212 -11.61 -26.63 26.57
CA SER A 212 -10.80 -27.79 27.02
C SER A 212 -9.49 -27.95 26.24
N TRP A 213 -9.19 -27.02 25.33
CA TRP A 213 -8.06 -27.05 24.41
C TRP A 213 -7.47 -25.65 24.28
N SER A 214 -6.22 -25.56 23.82
CA SER A 214 -5.52 -24.31 23.51
C SER A 214 -4.97 -24.37 22.08
N PRO A 215 -4.80 -23.23 21.41
CA PRO A 215 -4.22 -23.18 20.07
C PRO A 215 -2.88 -23.90 20.02
N SER A 216 -2.68 -24.70 18.97
CA SER A 216 -1.43 -25.42 18.75
C SER A 216 -0.67 -24.78 17.59
N PRO A 217 0.66 -24.65 17.66
CA PRO A 217 1.43 -24.15 16.53
C PRO A 217 1.28 -25.05 15.30
N VAL A 218 1.24 -24.43 14.12
CA VAL A 218 1.40 -25.08 12.83
C VAL A 218 2.90 -25.35 12.63
N THR A 219 3.28 -26.62 12.53
CA THR A 219 4.68 -27.03 12.34
C THR A 219 5.01 -27.19 10.86
N GLU A 220 4.05 -27.67 10.07
CA GLU A 220 4.25 -27.89 8.63
C GLU A 220 3.07 -27.39 7.81
N ILE A 221 3.37 -26.83 6.64
CA ILE A 221 2.44 -26.49 5.56
C ILE A 221 2.89 -27.28 4.32
N ASP A 222 2.03 -28.15 3.82
CA ASP A 222 2.31 -29.03 2.67
C ASP A 222 3.62 -29.84 2.79
N GLY A 223 3.98 -30.23 4.01
CA GLY A 223 5.18 -31.02 4.32
C GLY A 223 6.49 -30.21 4.34
N GLN A 224 6.42 -28.88 4.20
CA GLN A 224 7.51 -27.96 4.49
C GLN A 224 7.32 -27.35 5.88
N SER A 225 8.39 -26.96 6.57
CA SER A 225 8.29 -26.15 7.80
C SER A 225 7.39 -24.95 7.55
N ALA A 226 6.44 -24.67 8.46
CA ALA A 226 5.51 -23.55 8.31
C ALA A 226 6.24 -22.21 8.19
N GLU A 227 7.33 -22.03 8.94
CA GLU A 227 8.17 -20.83 8.94
C GLU A 227 8.87 -20.66 7.59
N ASP A 228 9.46 -21.74 7.06
CA ASP A 228 10.15 -21.71 5.76
C ASP A 228 9.17 -21.48 4.61
N PHE A 229 8.01 -22.14 4.66
CA PHE A 229 6.94 -21.94 3.68
C PHE A 229 6.50 -20.49 3.62
N LEU A 230 6.20 -19.87 4.77
CA LEU A 230 5.74 -18.48 4.84
C LEU A 230 6.84 -17.48 4.46
N ALA A 231 8.10 -17.73 4.85
CA ALA A 231 9.22 -16.88 4.46
C ALA A 231 9.50 -16.97 2.94
N GLU A 232 9.39 -18.16 2.35
CA GLU A 232 9.47 -18.35 0.90
C GLU A 232 8.29 -17.72 0.18
N TYR A 233 7.08 -17.86 0.74
CA TYR A 233 5.88 -17.23 0.22
C TYR A 233 6.02 -15.71 0.20
N ALA A 234 6.45 -15.10 1.31
CA ALA A 234 6.70 -13.67 1.42
C ALA A 234 7.68 -13.18 0.36
N ARG A 235 8.82 -13.87 0.21
CA ARG A 235 9.86 -13.51 -0.76
C ARG A 235 9.37 -13.51 -2.20
N ASN A 236 8.45 -14.42 -2.54
CA ASN A 236 8.02 -14.63 -3.92
C ASN A 236 6.72 -13.89 -4.28
N TYR A 237 5.85 -13.62 -3.29
CA TYR A 237 4.46 -13.22 -3.53
C TYR A 237 3.97 -12.05 -2.67
N ALA A 238 4.77 -11.52 -1.73
CA ALA A 238 4.39 -10.29 -1.04
C ALA A 238 4.24 -9.11 -2.03
N THR A 239 3.55 -8.04 -1.60
CA THR A 239 3.42 -6.79 -2.37
C THR A 239 4.79 -6.24 -2.81
N GLY A 240 5.85 -6.58 -2.08
CA GLY A 240 7.22 -6.15 -2.36
C GLY A 240 7.57 -4.89 -1.59
N THR A 241 7.86 -5.04 -0.31
CA THR A 241 8.47 -4.01 0.56
C THR A 241 10.00 -4.04 0.39
N ILE A 242 10.71 -3.01 0.85
CA ILE A 242 12.17 -2.94 0.77
C ILE A 242 12.88 -3.75 1.87
N GLU A 243 12.15 -4.49 2.70
CA GLU A 243 12.69 -5.33 3.77
C GLU A 243 11.91 -6.64 3.98
N PRO A 244 12.57 -7.81 4.00
CA PRO A 244 11.91 -9.12 4.13
C PRO A 244 11.05 -9.31 5.39
N HIS A 245 11.37 -8.64 6.51
CA HIS A 245 10.54 -8.71 7.71
C HIS A 245 9.15 -8.12 7.48
N ALA A 246 9.06 -6.99 6.78
CA ALA A 246 7.78 -6.36 6.47
C ALA A 246 6.99 -7.18 5.42
N ASP A 247 7.68 -7.77 4.43
CA ASP A 247 7.06 -8.73 3.50
C ASP A 247 6.42 -9.90 4.25
N CYS A 248 7.14 -10.44 5.25
CA CYS A 248 6.61 -11.52 6.09
C CYS A 248 5.34 -11.08 6.83
N ASN A 249 5.33 -9.88 7.42
CA ASN A 249 4.13 -9.34 8.08
C ASN A 249 2.94 -9.23 7.11
N GLY A 250 3.19 -8.81 5.86
CA GLY A 250 2.15 -8.60 4.85
C GLY A 250 1.47 -9.87 4.34
N VAL A 251 2.12 -11.04 4.44
CA VAL A 251 1.59 -12.29 3.86
C VAL A 251 0.92 -13.24 4.85
N LEU A 252 1.06 -13.04 6.17
CA LEU A 252 0.55 -13.98 7.18
C LEU A 252 -0.96 -14.26 7.03
N PHE A 253 -1.76 -13.26 6.69
CA PHE A 253 -3.21 -13.43 6.51
C PHE A 253 -3.62 -13.97 5.14
N ASN A 254 -2.69 -14.02 4.17
CA ASN A 254 -3.01 -14.31 2.77
C ASN A 254 -2.12 -15.40 2.14
N ALA A 255 -1.28 -16.08 2.93
CA ALA A 255 -0.38 -17.12 2.44
C ALA A 255 -1.12 -18.40 2.09
N ALA A 256 -0.70 -19.06 1.02
CA ALA A 256 -1.66 -19.83 0.23
C ALA A 256 -0.96 -20.98 -0.57
N SER A 257 -1.61 -22.17 -0.77
CA SER A 257 -1.32 -23.26 -1.76
C SER A 257 -2.59 -24.02 -2.28
N ASP A 258 -2.60 -24.67 -3.47
CA ASP A 258 -3.74 -25.36 -4.13
C ASP A 258 -4.72 -26.06 -3.17
N THR A 259 -4.19 -26.98 -2.39
CA THR A 259 -4.81 -27.56 -1.21
C THR A 259 -3.82 -27.33 -0.09
N MET A 260 -4.23 -26.67 0.99
CA MET A 260 -3.34 -26.37 2.10
C MET A 260 -3.45 -27.43 3.18
N ASN A 261 -2.39 -28.20 3.37
CA ASN A 261 -2.30 -29.23 4.40
C ASN A 261 -1.49 -28.73 5.59
N LEU A 262 -2.16 -28.52 6.72
CA LEU A 262 -1.55 -28.11 7.97
C LEU A 262 -1.28 -29.31 8.87
N THR A 263 -0.07 -29.37 9.43
CA THR A 263 0.27 -30.26 10.55
C THR A 263 0.55 -29.42 11.78
N PHE A 264 -0.08 -29.78 12.90
CA PHE A 264 0.03 -29.05 14.17
C PHE A 264 0.95 -29.78 15.16
N ALA A 265 1.57 -29.03 16.07
CA ALA A 265 2.49 -29.58 17.08
C ALA A 265 1.83 -30.61 18.02
N ASN A 266 0.51 -30.55 18.21
CA ASN A 266 -0.27 -31.53 18.98
C ASN A 266 -0.55 -32.84 18.22
N GLY A 267 -0.12 -32.96 16.95
CA GLY A 267 -0.31 -34.12 16.09
C GLY A 267 -1.61 -34.13 15.29
N THR A 268 -2.47 -33.11 15.39
CA THR A 268 -3.65 -32.97 14.53
C THR A 268 -3.27 -32.42 13.15
N THR A 269 -4.15 -32.60 12.18
CA THR A 269 -3.99 -32.06 10.82
C THR A 269 -5.28 -31.38 10.36
N ALA A 270 -5.15 -30.39 9.49
CA ALA A 270 -6.26 -29.75 8.78
C ALA A 270 -5.93 -29.67 7.28
N SER A 271 -6.95 -29.80 6.43
CA SER A 271 -6.78 -29.74 4.99
C SER A 271 -8.01 -29.07 4.39
N GLU A 272 -7.79 -27.96 3.70
CA GLU A 272 -8.85 -27.20 3.05
C GLU A 272 -8.38 -26.72 1.67
N ASN A 273 -9.34 -26.57 0.77
CA ASN A 273 -9.08 -26.03 -0.55
C ASN A 273 -9.16 -24.51 -0.53
N TRP A 274 -8.32 -23.90 -1.36
CA TRP A 274 -8.45 -22.51 -1.71
C TRP A 274 -9.79 -22.15 -2.34
N ARG A 275 -10.08 -20.86 -2.26
CA ARG A 275 -11.30 -20.28 -2.78
C ARG A 275 -10.98 -19.14 -3.74
N SER A 276 -11.74 -19.05 -4.81
CA SER A 276 -11.63 -18.01 -5.81
C SER A 276 -12.95 -17.29 -5.97
N THR A 277 -12.87 -15.99 -6.26
CA THR A 277 -14.03 -15.14 -6.56
C THR A 277 -13.72 -14.29 -7.79
N ALA A 278 -14.74 -14.05 -8.62
CA ALA A 278 -14.61 -13.17 -9.77
C ALA A 278 -14.85 -11.71 -9.37
N GLN A 279 -13.95 -10.81 -9.78
CA GLN A 279 -14.01 -9.38 -9.48
C GLN A 279 -14.87 -8.59 -10.50
N ARG A 280 -15.42 -9.29 -11.49
CA ARG A 280 -16.26 -8.76 -12.57
C ARG A 280 -17.42 -9.70 -12.85
N ASN A 281 -18.48 -9.11 -13.39
CA ASN A 281 -19.57 -9.87 -13.98
C ASN A 281 -19.09 -10.47 -15.31
N LEU A 282 -19.14 -11.79 -15.39
CA LEU A 282 -18.74 -12.64 -16.50
C LEU A 282 -19.93 -13.38 -17.11
N THR A 283 -21.17 -12.98 -16.82
CA THR A 283 -22.37 -13.53 -17.48
C THR A 283 -22.23 -13.43 -19.00
N GLY A 284 -22.50 -14.52 -19.71
CA GLY A 284 -22.31 -14.63 -21.17
C GLY A 284 -20.87 -14.84 -21.63
N VAL A 285 -19.87 -14.89 -20.74
CA VAL A 285 -18.47 -15.20 -21.08
C VAL A 285 -18.27 -16.71 -20.98
N THR A 286 -18.35 -17.40 -22.13
CA THR A 286 -18.33 -18.87 -22.16
C THR A 286 -17.01 -19.48 -22.61
N SER A 287 -16.08 -18.66 -23.12
CA SER A 287 -14.80 -19.08 -23.68
C SER A 287 -13.70 -18.04 -23.45
N GLY A 288 -12.44 -18.43 -23.69
CA GLY A 288 -11.30 -17.53 -23.66
C GLY A 288 -11.38 -16.42 -24.71
N GLU A 289 -11.96 -16.69 -25.89
CA GLU A 289 -12.23 -15.67 -26.91
C GLU A 289 -13.28 -14.66 -26.44
N ASP A 290 -14.36 -15.11 -25.80
CA ASP A 290 -15.37 -14.21 -25.21
C ASP A 290 -14.72 -13.33 -24.13
N LEU A 291 -13.86 -13.93 -23.30
CA LEU A 291 -13.16 -13.22 -22.24
C LEU A 291 -12.19 -12.17 -22.80
N TYR A 292 -11.46 -12.49 -23.87
CA TYR A 292 -10.63 -11.52 -24.58
C TYR A 292 -11.45 -10.31 -25.01
N GLN A 293 -12.59 -10.53 -25.67
CA GLN A 293 -13.43 -9.44 -26.16
C GLN A 293 -14.08 -8.62 -25.04
N ALA A 294 -14.44 -9.26 -23.93
CA ALA A 294 -15.11 -8.60 -22.81
C ALA A 294 -14.15 -7.80 -21.92
N ILE A 295 -12.91 -8.28 -21.74
CA ILE A 295 -12.00 -7.78 -20.70
C ILE A 295 -10.70 -7.23 -21.26
N VAL A 296 -10.10 -7.86 -22.27
CA VAL A 296 -8.75 -7.51 -22.77
C VAL A 296 -8.78 -6.51 -23.93
N ALA A 297 -9.68 -6.71 -24.89
CA ALA A 297 -9.81 -5.87 -26.06
C ALA A 297 -10.14 -4.42 -25.65
N PRO A 298 -9.58 -3.40 -26.33
CA PRO A 298 -9.84 -2.00 -26.02
C PRO A 298 -11.33 -1.70 -25.91
N GLN A 299 -11.75 -1.24 -24.73
CA GLN A 299 -13.12 -0.83 -24.48
C GLN A 299 -13.23 0.70 -24.57
N PRO A 300 -14.37 1.26 -25.00
CA PRO A 300 -14.63 2.66 -24.82
C PRO A 300 -14.54 3.01 -23.32
N PRO A 301 -14.11 4.24 -22.97
CA PRO A 301 -14.07 4.65 -21.57
C PRO A 301 -15.45 4.47 -20.96
N SER A 302 -15.55 3.58 -19.98
CA SER A 302 -16.79 3.41 -19.23
C SER A 302 -17.01 4.68 -18.41
N PRO A 303 -18.23 5.25 -18.40
CA PRO A 303 -18.53 6.36 -17.49
C PRO A 303 -18.22 5.89 -16.06
N PRO A 304 -17.66 6.76 -15.21
CA PRO A 304 -17.39 6.42 -13.83
C PRO A 304 -18.68 5.87 -13.20
N GLN A 305 -18.62 4.64 -12.71
CA GLN A 305 -19.73 4.06 -11.97
C GLN A 305 -19.95 4.95 -10.74
N PRO A 306 -21.17 5.45 -10.48
CA PRO A 306 -21.44 6.17 -9.25
C PRO A 306 -21.11 5.21 -8.10
N ILE A 307 -20.21 5.64 -7.23
CA ILE A 307 -20.06 5.00 -5.92
C ILE A 307 -21.43 5.19 -5.25
N SER A 308 -22.15 4.10 -4.95
CA SER A 308 -23.41 4.21 -4.23
C SER A 308 -23.09 4.73 -2.83
N GLU A 309 -23.37 6.00 -2.56
CA GLU A 309 -23.22 6.68 -1.26
C GLU A 309 -24.16 6.14 -0.17
N THR A 310 -24.89 5.06 -0.43
CA THR A 310 -26.08 4.68 0.34
C THR A 310 -25.84 3.68 1.49
N GLU A 311 -24.60 3.43 1.90
CA GLU A 311 -24.29 2.66 3.12
C GLU A 311 -23.49 3.47 4.15
N LEU A 312 -23.81 4.76 4.29
CA LEU A 312 -23.26 5.60 5.36
C LEU A 312 -24.23 5.62 6.54
N THR A 313 -24.05 4.70 7.49
CA THR A 313 -24.72 4.77 8.78
C THR A 313 -23.91 5.63 9.75
N ASP A 314 -24.58 6.54 10.48
CA ASP A 314 -23.99 7.35 11.57
C ASP A 314 -23.68 6.52 12.85
N THR A 315 -23.85 5.20 12.80
CA THR A 315 -23.60 4.34 13.95
C THR A 315 -22.12 4.04 14.07
N LEU A 316 -21.54 4.38 15.22
CA LEU A 316 -20.23 3.92 15.67
C LEU A 316 -20.11 2.40 15.39
N PRO A 317 -19.19 1.93 14.54
CA PRO A 317 -18.87 0.52 14.56
C PRO A 317 -18.24 0.23 15.94
N GLU A 318 -18.76 -0.77 16.64
CA GLU A 318 -17.90 -1.46 17.61
C GLU A 318 -16.75 -2.03 16.78
N LEU A 319 -15.55 -1.44 16.89
CA LEU A 319 -14.36 -1.97 16.22
C LEU A 319 -14.09 -3.42 16.64
N GLY A 320 -14.65 -3.85 17.77
CA GLY A 320 -14.45 -5.19 18.33
C GLY A 320 -13.01 -5.40 18.78
N ALA A 321 -12.75 -6.59 19.31
CA ALA A 321 -11.37 -7.03 19.47
C ALA A 321 -10.66 -6.95 18.10
N PRO A 322 -9.40 -6.52 18.03
CA PRO A 322 -8.49 -6.30 19.17
C PRO A 322 -8.45 -4.86 19.71
N TYR A 323 -9.27 -3.93 19.22
CA TYR A 323 -9.22 -2.54 19.67
C TYR A 323 -10.04 -2.33 20.96
N PRO A 324 -9.50 -1.63 21.97
CA PRO A 324 -10.29 -1.22 23.14
C PRO A 324 -11.34 -0.16 22.75
N THR A 325 -12.17 0.25 23.70
CA THR A 325 -13.18 1.30 23.42
C THR A 325 -12.51 2.65 23.14
N PRO A 326 -12.79 3.31 21.99
CA PRO A 326 -12.17 4.58 21.64
C PRO A 326 -12.76 5.77 22.42
N VAL A 327 -11.94 6.78 22.69
CA VAL A 327 -12.34 8.09 23.25
C VAL A 327 -12.62 9.14 22.18
N VAL A 328 -12.08 8.94 20.98
CA VAL A 328 -12.33 9.71 19.74
C VAL A 328 -12.35 8.75 18.57
N VAL A 329 -13.26 8.96 17.63
CA VAL A 329 -13.27 8.30 16.34
C VAL A 329 -13.54 9.32 15.25
N GLN A 330 -12.88 9.17 14.11
CA GLN A 330 -13.23 9.89 12.90
C GLN A 330 -14.60 9.43 12.39
N LYS A 331 -15.39 10.36 11.82
CA LYS A 331 -16.62 10.02 11.11
C LYS A 331 -16.33 9.06 9.95
N GLY A 332 -17.16 8.02 9.80
CA GLY A 332 -17.02 7.04 8.72
C GLY A 332 -15.88 6.03 8.93
N LEU A 333 -15.39 5.85 10.16
CA LEU A 333 -14.38 4.84 10.49
C LEU A 333 -14.76 3.46 9.92
N GLY A 334 -13.85 2.81 9.19
CA GLY A 334 -14.08 1.52 8.53
C GLY A 334 -14.69 1.59 7.12
N PHE A 335 -15.21 2.75 6.70
CA PHE A 335 -15.75 2.97 5.35
C PHE A 335 -14.96 4.04 4.56
N GLY A 336 -14.36 4.99 5.27
CA GLY A 336 -13.54 6.07 4.71
C GLY A 336 -12.73 6.86 5.75
N GLY A 337 -13.14 6.81 7.02
CA GLY A 337 -12.35 7.27 8.16
C GLY A 337 -11.35 6.21 8.64
N PHE A 338 -10.25 6.68 9.23
CA PHE A 338 -9.08 5.89 9.58
C PHE A 338 -8.39 6.34 10.88
N VAL A 339 -8.90 7.39 11.55
CA VAL A 339 -8.36 7.88 12.84
C VAL A 339 -9.23 7.43 14.00
N SER A 340 -8.60 6.88 15.03
CA SER A 340 -9.21 6.61 16.34
C SER A 340 -8.23 6.91 17.47
N GLY A 341 -8.76 7.28 18.63
CA GLY A 341 -7.98 7.66 19.80
C GLY A 341 -8.39 6.89 21.04
N TYR A 342 -7.43 6.54 21.90
CA TYR A 342 -7.60 5.71 23.10
C TYR A 342 -6.76 6.25 24.27
N PHE A 343 -7.10 5.86 25.50
CA PHE A 343 -6.33 6.18 26.71
C PHE A 343 -5.98 4.92 27.49
N LEU A 344 -4.70 4.76 27.81
CA LEU A 344 -4.19 3.84 28.83
C LEU A 344 -4.07 4.60 30.14
N ASN A 345 -5.18 4.67 30.89
CA ASN A 345 -5.30 5.55 32.05
C ASN A 345 -4.29 5.25 33.17
N GLU A 346 -3.99 3.98 33.42
CA GLU A 346 -3.07 3.56 34.49
C GLU A 346 -1.65 4.08 34.25
N SER A 347 -1.22 4.13 32.99
CA SER A 347 0.11 4.58 32.58
C SER A 347 0.13 6.05 32.11
N SER A 348 -1.03 6.72 32.07
CA SER A 348 -1.19 8.08 31.52
C SER A 348 -0.68 8.20 30.07
N ILE A 349 -0.94 7.20 29.24
CA ILE A 349 -0.55 7.18 27.82
C ILE A 349 -1.79 7.43 26.96
N ALA A 350 -1.69 8.40 26.05
CA ALA A 350 -2.63 8.58 24.96
C ALA A 350 -2.20 7.73 23.77
N VAL A 351 -3.13 7.10 23.07
CA VAL A 351 -2.84 6.37 21.83
C VAL A 351 -3.67 6.93 20.68
N LEU A 352 -3.00 7.33 19.59
CA LEU A 352 -3.61 7.75 18.34
C LEU A 352 -3.36 6.67 17.29
N SER A 353 -4.38 5.93 16.90
CA SER A 353 -4.30 4.93 15.83
C SER A 353 -4.71 5.54 14.49
N ILE A 354 -3.87 5.36 13.47
CA ILE A 354 -4.06 5.89 12.13
C ILE A 354 -3.77 4.77 11.12
N THR A 355 -4.81 4.13 10.64
CA THR A 355 -4.72 2.93 9.77
C THR A 355 -4.59 3.26 8.28
N SER A 356 -4.73 4.53 7.89
CA SER A 356 -4.56 5.00 6.51
C SER A 356 -4.36 6.52 6.48
N PHE A 357 -3.89 7.05 5.35
CA PHE A 357 -4.07 8.46 4.98
C PHE A 357 -4.96 8.59 3.73
N LEU A 358 -5.56 7.49 3.27
CA LEU A 358 -6.37 7.47 2.07
C LEU A 358 -7.72 8.12 2.35
N MET A 359 -7.93 9.30 1.77
CA MET A 359 -9.21 9.99 1.86
C MET A 359 -10.14 9.53 0.75
N ARG A 360 -11.43 9.39 1.08
CA ARG A 360 -12.51 9.14 0.12
C ARG A 360 -13.63 10.15 0.37
N GLY A 361 -14.10 10.85 -0.66
CA GLY A 361 -15.29 11.71 -0.58
C GLY A 361 -15.21 12.86 0.45
N GLU A 362 -16.36 13.25 1.00
CA GLU A 362 -16.53 14.37 1.97
C GLU A 362 -15.89 14.13 3.36
N PHE A 363 -15.14 13.04 3.58
CA PHE A 363 -14.55 12.73 4.90
C PHE A 363 -13.22 13.43 5.19
N ALA A 364 -12.69 14.22 4.26
CA ALA A 364 -11.37 14.85 4.36
C ALA A 364 -11.20 15.76 5.59
N GLU A 365 -12.17 16.63 5.87
CA GLU A 365 -12.13 17.56 7.01
C GLU A 365 -12.19 16.84 8.36
N THR A 366 -12.85 15.67 8.41
CA THR A 366 -13.10 14.95 9.67
C THR A 366 -11.85 14.31 10.28
N ALA A 367 -10.79 14.07 9.48
CA ALA A 367 -9.54 13.52 9.98
C ALA A 367 -8.76 14.55 10.82
N GLN A 368 -8.62 15.78 10.30
CA GLN A 368 -7.93 16.87 11.01
C GLN A 368 -8.65 17.20 12.32
N ASP A 369 -9.98 17.26 12.28
CA ASP A 369 -10.84 17.49 13.44
C ASP A 369 -10.70 16.38 14.50
N ALA A 370 -10.67 15.11 14.09
CA ALA A 370 -10.50 14.00 15.02
C ALA A 370 -9.15 14.06 15.75
N VAL A 371 -8.07 14.39 15.04
CA VAL A 371 -6.75 14.59 15.66
C VAL A 371 -6.77 15.77 16.63
N THR A 372 -7.32 16.92 16.23
CA THR A 372 -7.45 18.11 17.08
C THR A 372 -8.26 17.82 18.35
N GLU A 373 -9.40 17.14 18.21
CA GLU A 373 -10.23 16.73 19.34
C GLU A 373 -9.47 15.78 20.28
N PHE A 374 -8.76 14.80 19.72
CA PHE A 374 -7.98 13.84 20.49
C PHE A 374 -6.86 14.49 21.29
N LEU A 375 -6.09 15.40 20.70
CA LEU A 375 -5.03 16.14 21.40
C LEU A 375 -5.62 17.01 22.52
N LYS A 376 -6.76 17.67 22.27
CA LYS A 376 -7.49 18.44 23.29
C LYS A 376 -7.95 17.56 24.46
N LYS A 377 -8.57 16.41 24.18
CA LYS A 377 -9.01 15.46 25.21
C LYS A 377 -7.83 14.88 25.99
N SER A 378 -6.72 14.56 25.31
CA SER A 378 -5.48 14.08 25.94
C SER A 378 -4.95 15.08 26.97
N LYS A 379 -4.95 16.37 26.62
CA LYS A 379 -4.58 17.46 27.53
C LYS A 379 -5.53 17.60 28.72
N GLN A 380 -6.84 17.50 28.48
CA GLN A 380 -7.84 17.59 29.54
C GLN A 380 -7.76 16.40 30.52
N ALA A 381 -7.47 15.21 30.01
CA ALA A 381 -7.29 13.99 30.80
C ALA A 381 -5.93 13.92 31.50
N GLY A 382 -5.00 14.84 31.19
CA GLY A 382 -3.68 14.91 31.82
C GLY A 382 -2.71 13.82 31.36
N MET A 383 -2.94 13.23 30.18
CA MET A 383 -2.06 12.24 29.56
C MET A 383 -0.65 12.80 29.42
N LYS A 384 0.37 11.96 29.62
CA LYS A 384 1.78 12.36 29.71
C LYS A 384 2.60 11.96 28.50
N LYS A 385 2.28 10.81 27.91
CA LYS A 385 2.97 10.27 26.74
C LYS A 385 1.98 9.97 25.63
N LEU A 386 2.46 9.91 24.39
CA LEU A 386 1.68 9.62 23.21
C LEU A 386 2.29 8.43 22.45
N VAL A 387 1.48 7.42 22.18
CA VAL A 387 1.79 6.38 21.18
C VAL A 387 1.01 6.72 19.91
N ILE A 388 1.70 6.82 18.78
CA ILE A 388 1.08 6.91 17.47
C ILE A 388 1.17 5.52 16.86
N ASP A 389 0.03 4.82 16.86
CA ASP A 389 -0.09 3.50 16.27
C ASP A 389 -0.38 3.63 14.79
N LEU A 390 0.68 3.51 14.02
CA LEU A 390 0.61 3.34 12.60
C LEU A 390 0.68 1.83 12.45
N GLN A 391 -0.39 1.03 12.56
CA GLN A 391 -0.48 -0.39 12.12
C GLN A 391 -1.27 -0.52 10.81
N GLY A 392 -0.86 -1.36 9.85
CA GLY A 392 -1.43 -1.49 8.49
C GLY A 392 -1.52 -0.25 7.54
N ASN A 393 -0.98 0.93 7.88
CA ASN A 393 -1.11 2.18 7.11
C ASN A 393 -0.17 2.28 5.88
N GLY A 394 -0.71 1.94 4.72
CA GLY A 394 -0.03 2.06 3.41
C GLY A 394 0.12 3.47 2.83
N GLY A 395 -0.29 4.53 3.55
CA GLY A 395 -0.23 5.91 3.08
C GLY A 395 -1.55 6.44 2.52
N GLY A 396 -1.48 7.36 1.56
CA GLY A 396 -2.66 8.06 1.01
C GLY A 396 -2.37 9.52 0.70
N THR A 397 -3.19 10.45 1.19
CA THR A 397 -3.07 11.89 0.89
C THR A 397 -1.88 12.51 1.62
N VAL A 398 -0.84 12.92 0.87
CA VAL A 398 0.41 13.48 1.43
C VAL A 398 0.18 14.62 2.43
N LEU A 399 -0.75 15.52 2.13
CA LEU A 399 -1.03 16.67 2.98
C LEU A 399 -1.56 16.30 4.38
N LEU A 400 -2.20 15.14 4.56
CA LEU A 400 -2.63 14.70 5.89
C LEU A 400 -1.47 14.25 6.78
N GLY A 401 -0.43 13.63 6.20
CA GLY A 401 0.78 13.30 6.95
C GLY A 401 1.52 14.56 7.41
N ILE A 402 1.55 15.58 6.54
CA ILE A 402 2.13 16.89 6.87
C ILE A 402 1.27 17.62 7.92
N ASP A 403 -0.06 17.56 7.79
CA ASP A 403 -0.98 18.14 8.76
C ASP A 403 -0.83 17.52 10.16
N LEU A 404 -0.76 16.19 10.25
CA LEU A 404 -0.53 15.51 11.52
C LEU A 404 0.76 15.98 12.20
N PHE A 405 1.85 16.12 11.43
CA PHE A 405 3.10 16.69 11.93
C PHE A 405 2.89 18.12 12.46
N LYS A 406 2.18 18.96 11.71
CA LYS A 406 1.88 20.35 12.12
C LYS A 406 0.97 20.44 13.34
N GLN A 407 0.03 19.53 13.54
CA GLN A 407 -0.81 19.50 14.75
C GLN A 407 0.00 19.09 16.00
N LEU A 408 1.01 18.23 15.84
CA LEU A 408 1.91 17.83 16.92
C LEU A 408 2.97 18.90 17.22
N PHE A 409 3.54 19.49 16.17
CA PHE A 409 4.64 20.46 16.20
C PHE A 409 4.27 21.76 15.46
N PRO A 410 3.32 22.55 16.00
CA PRO A 410 2.77 23.72 15.31
C PRO A 410 3.79 24.83 15.01
N SER A 411 4.89 24.88 15.77
CA SER A 411 5.94 25.91 15.59
C SER A 411 7.00 25.54 14.56
N ASP A 412 7.06 24.28 14.13
CA ASP A 412 8.12 23.78 13.26
C ASP A 412 7.65 23.69 11.80
N ASP A 413 8.56 23.99 10.88
CA ASP A 413 8.29 23.89 9.45
C ASP A 413 8.57 22.46 8.96
N PRO A 414 7.63 21.86 8.21
CA PRO A 414 7.78 20.51 7.72
C PRO A 414 8.78 20.48 6.56
N PHE A 415 9.71 19.52 6.58
CA PHE A 415 10.56 19.26 5.43
C PHE A 415 9.95 18.19 4.54
N ILE A 416 9.73 18.58 3.29
CA ILE A 416 9.04 17.80 2.25
C ILE A 416 9.92 17.69 1.01
N GLY A 417 11.24 17.68 1.24
CA GLY A 417 12.24 17.54 0.20
C GLY A 417 11.99 16.29 -0.61
N SER A 418 11.97 16.46 -1.92
CA SER A 418 11.79 15.38 -2.86
C SER A 418 12.37 15.73 -4.21
N ARG A 419 12.64 14.70 -5.02
CA ARG A 419 13.34 14.83 -6.29
C ARG A 419 12.58 14.14 -7.43
N LEU A 420 12.79 14.66 -8.62
CA LEU A 420 12.36 14.08 -9.89
C LEU A 420 13.58 13.55 -10.64
N ARG A 421 13.42 12.47 -11.40
CA ARG A 421 14.45 12.01 -12.33
C ARG A 421 14.39 12.86 -13.60
N ALA A 422 15.50 13.47 -13.98
CA ALA A 422 15.59 14.17 -15.25
C ALA A 422 15.67 13.17 -16.42
N HIS A 423 14.82 13.35 -17.43
CA HIS A 423 14.83 12.63 -18.70
C HIS A 423 14.22 13.51 -19.79
N SER A 424 14.38 13.13 -21.07
CA SER A 424 14.07 13.99 -22.22
C SER A 424 12.60 14.43 -22.30
N ALA A 425 11.65 13.56 -21.96
CA ALA A 425 10.23 13.90 -22.00
C ALA A 425 9.87 14.91 -20.90
N LEU A 426 10.35 14.70 -19.66
CA LEU A 426 10.14 15.67 -18.58
C LEU A 426 10.85 17.01 -18.84
N ASP A 427 12.05 16.99 -19.44
CA ASP A 427 12.75 18.21 -19.86
C ASP A 427 11.96 18.97 -20.94
N THR A 428 11.40 18.26 -21.93
CA THR A 428 10.55 18.86 -22.97
C THR A 428 9.30 19.49 -22.36
N ILE A 429 8.62 18.78 -21.46
CA ILE A 429 7.44 19.28 -20.74
C ILE A 429 7.82 20.52 -19.92
N GLY A 430 8.87 20.42 -19.10
CA GLY A 430 9.32 21.47 -18.19
C GLY A 430 9.79 22.73 -18.91
N THR A 431 10.55 22.60 -19.99
CA THR A 431 11.01 23.75 -20.79
C THR A 431 9.89 24.43 -21.58
N THR A 432 8.90 23.65 -22.02
CA THR A 432 7.74 24.18 -22.77
C THR A 432 6.77 24.90 -21.86
N LEU A 433 6.40 24.26 -20.74
CA LEU A 433 5.41 24.81 -19.83
C LEU A 433 6.03 25.78 -18.82
N GLY A 434 7.34 25.68 -18.51
CA GLY A 434 8.08 26.44 -17.49
C GLY A 434 7.93 27.97 -17.52
N SER A 435 7.48 28.52 -18.66
CA SER A 435 7.24 29.96 -18.84
C SER A 435 5.79 30.40 -18.55
N LEU A 436 4.89 29.46 -18.29
CA LEU A 436 3.52 29.70 -17.86
C LEU A 436 3.45 29.82 -16.34
N VAL A 437 2.54 30.65 -15.81
CA VAL A 437 2.21 30.68 -14.37
C VAL A 437 1.75 29.29 -13.89
N ILE A 438 1.17 28.51 -14.79
CA ILE A 438 0.81 27.10 -14.60
C ILE A 438 2.05 26.23 -14.28
N ALA A 439 3.27 26.64 -14.64
CA ALA A 439 4.48 25.88 -14.35
C ALA A 439 5.19 26.24 -13.05
N GLU A 440 4.86 27.36 -12.39
CA GLU A 440 5.13 27.47 -10.95
C GLU A 440 4.27 26.45 -10.16
N GLU A 441 3.10 26.06 -10.69
CA GLU A 441 2.31 24.93 -10.19
C GLU A 441 2.93 23.57 -10.56
N MET A 442 3.63 23.45 -11.71
CA MET A 442 4.31 22.21 -12.17
C MET A 442 5.70 21.99 -11.56
N LEU A 443 6.42 23.04 -11.16
CA LEU A 443 7.57 22.97 -10.26
C LEU A 443 7.04 22.82 -8.82
N GLU A 444 6.38 21.69 -8.56
CA GLU A 444 5.66 21.38 -7.32
C GLU A 444 6.60 21.42 -6.08
N ARG A 445 6.92 22.59 -5.56
CA ARG A 445 7.18 22.73 -4.13
C ARG A 445 5.80 22.80 -3.50
N TYR A 446 5.51 22.05 -2.44
CA TYR A 446 4.26 22.28 -1.71
C TYR A 446 4.35 23.70 -1.13
N ASN A 447 3.69 24.64 -1.77
CA ASN A 447 3.52 25.97 -1.23
C ASN A 447 2.30 25.91 -0.31
N LEU A 448 2.52 25.43 0.92
CA LEU A 448 1.45 25.22 1.90
C LEU A 448 0.68 26.51 2.23
N SER A 449 1.24 27.68 1.93
CA SER A 449 0.59 28.99 2.11
C SER A 449 -0.36 29.38 0.97
N ASP A 450 -0.35 28.64 -0.14
CA ASP A 450 -1.27 28.84 -1.26
C ASP A 450 -2.45 27.88 -1.17
N VAL A 451 -3.61 28.42 -0.80
CA VAL A 451 -4.86 27.66 -0.62
C VAL A 451 -5.28 27.01 -1.93
N ALA A 452 -5.24 27.73 -3.05
CA ALA A 452 -5.67 27.19 -4.34
C ALA A 452 -4.76 26.03 -4.78
N ASN A 453 -3.46 26.14 -4.51
CA ASN A 453 -2.51 25.07 -4.77
C ASN A 453 -2.70 23.88 -3.82
N SER A 454 -2.97 24.11 -2.52
CA SER A 454 -3.23 23.06 -1.53
C SER A 454 -4.54 22.31 -1.79
N GLU A 455 -5.59 23.01 -2.22
CA GLU A 455 -6.90 22.44 -2.59
C GLU A 455 -6.79 21.57 -3.86
N VAL A 456 -6.04 22.04 -4.86
CA VAL A 456 -5.78 21.29 -6.11
C VAL A 456 -4.83 20.10 -5.86
N GLN A 457 -3.80 20.26 -5.03
CA GLN A 457 -2.82 19.20 -4.71
C GLN A 457 -3.40 18.08 -3.84
N SER A 458 -4.28 18.40 -2.88
CA SER A 458 -4.99 17.38 -2.08
C SER A 458 -6.06 16.64 -2.90
N GLY A 459 -6.50 17.21 -4.03
CA GLY A 459 -7.63 16.74 -4.83
C GLY A 459 -8.98 16.81 -4.11
N ASN A 460 -8.99 17.27 -2.86
CA ASN A 460 -10.11 17.15 -1.91
C ASN A 460 -10.23 18.37 -0.97
N GLY A 461 -9.47 19.45 -1.19
CA GLY A 461 -9.67 20.71 -0.47
C GLY A 461 -8.98 20.87 0.90
N ILE A 462 -8.00 20.04 1.26
CA ILE A 462 -7.32 20.17 2.57
C ILE A 462 -6.35 21.34 2.58
N VAL A 463 -6.47 22.16 3.63
CA VAL A 463 -5.46 23.14 4.04
C VAL A 463 -4.75 22.63 5.29
N VAL A 464 -3.42 22.62 5.24
CA VAL A 464 -2.59 22.11 6.34
C VAL A 464 -2.66 23.04 7.56
N SER A 465 -2.81 22.46 8.74
CA SER A 465 -2.77 23.16 10.03
C SER A 465 -1.57 24.11 10.14
N GLY A 466 -1.84 25.37 10.48
CA GLY A 466 -0.85 26.42 10.65
C GLY A 466 -0.59 27.23 9.37
N TYR A 467 -1.25 26.88 8.27
CA TYR A 467 -1.12 27.57 6.99
C TYR A 467 -2.43 28.19 6.53
N ALA A 468 -2.29 29.25 5.73
CA ALA A 468 -3.40 29.99 5.14
C ALA A 468 -4.56 30.29 6.11
N ASN A 469 -5.77 29.77 5.84
CA ASN A 469 -6.95 29.98 6.69
C ASN A 469 -6.99 29.04 7.92
N GLU A 470 -6.26 27.92 7.93
CA GLU A 470 -6.15 26.99 9.06
C GLU A 470 -5.10 27.43 10.10
N SER A 471 -5.10 28.71 10.44
CA SER A 471 -4.09 29.34 11.31
C SER A 471 -4.27 29.08 12.81
N ASN A 472 -5.43 28.57 13.24
CA ASN A 472 -5.76 28.38 14.66
C ASN A 472 -5.41 26.97 15.17
N VAL A 473 -4.12 26.63 15.15
CA VAL A 473 -3.63 25.33 15.65
C VAL A 473 -3.44 25.38 17.16
N ALA A 474 -3.83 24.32 17.85
CA ALA A 474 -3.57 24.17 19.28
C ALA A 474 -2.05 24.19 19.57
N PRO A 475 -1.60 24.73 20.71
CA PRO A 475 -0.18 24.66 21.07
C PRO A 475 0.24 23.21 21.30
N GLN A 476 1.51 22.92 21.00
CA GLN A 476 2.13 21.62 21.27
C GLN A 476 1.84 21.15 22.70
N TYR A 477 1.46 19.88 22.83
CA TYR A 477 1.13 19.29 24.12
C TYR A 477 2.16 18.26 24.60
N PHE A 478 2.55 17.32 23.75
CA PHE A 478 3.57 16.32 24.05
C PHE A 478 4.95 16.80 23.59
N ALA A 479 5.98 16.61 24.40
CA ALA A 479 7.36 16.82 23.99
C ALA A 479 7.81 15.67 23.07
N PRO A 480 8.75 15.87 22.12
CA PRO A 480 9.20 14.81 21.21
C PRO A 480 9.63 13.52 21.93
N GLU A 481 10.32 13.63 23.07
CA GLU A 481 10.79 12.50 23.88
C GLU A 481 9.67 11.67 24.54
N ASP A 482 8.47 12.25 24.65
CA ASP A 482 7.26 11.63 25.20
C ASP A 482 6.37 11.04 24.10
N ILE A 483 6.82 11.03 22.84
CA ILE A 483 6.12 10.44 21.70
C ILE A 483 6.84 9.16 21.24
N LEU A 484 6.06 8.13 20.93
CA LEU A 484 6.51 6.87 20.33
C LEU A 484 5.70 6.61 19.05
N MET A 485 6.37 6.21 17.96
CA MET A 485 5.71 5.64 16.79
C MET A 485 5.76 4.11 16.84
N LEU A 486 4.60 3.46 16.79
CA LEU A 486 4.49 2.01 16.63
C LEU A 486 4.17 1.68 15.17
N THR A 487 4.90 0.70 14.60
CA THR A 487 4.81 0.27 13.20
C THR A 487 4.91 -1.25 13.06
N ASP A 488 4.52 -1.80 11.92
CA ASP A 488 4.80 -3.21 11.54
C ASP A 488 5.76 -3.31 10.32
N GLY A 489 6.31 -2.18 9.87
CA GLY A 489 7.24 -2.08 8.74
C GLY A 489 6.59 -2.07 7.35
N PHE A 490 5.35 -2.53 7.14
CA PHE A 490 4.67 -2.54 5.82
C PHE A 490 4.41 -1.15 5.17
N TYR A 491 4.84 -0.05 5.80
CA TYR A 491 4.22 1.27 5.66
C TYR A 491 4.99 2.10 4.67
N GLY A 492 4.30 2.87 3.85
CA GLY A 492 4.92 3.62 2.78
C GLY A 492 4.19 4.91 2.42
N SER A 493 4.66 5.54 1.35
CA SER A 493 4.07 6.75 0.78
C SER A 493 3.96 7.87 1.83
N THR A 494 2.81 8.52 1.96
CA THR A 494 2.53 9.56 2.97
C THR A 494 2.97 9.19 4.39
N CYS A 495 2.83 7.92 4.80
CA CYS A 495 3.27 7.50 6.12
C CYS A 495 4.79 7.60 6.28
N ALA A 496 5.56 7.22 5.24
CA ALA A 496 7.02 7.37 5.22
C ALA A 496 7.44 8.84 5.34
N ILE A 497 6.68 9.75 4.73
CA ILE A 497 6.91 11.21 4.84
C ILE A 497 6.70 11.68 6.28
N PHE A 498 5.63 11.25 6.92
CA PHE A 498 5.35 11.60 8.31
C PHE A 498 6.41 11.04 9.25
N VAL A 499 6.72 9.75 9.16
CA VAL A 499 7.70 9.08 10.03
C VAL A 499 9.09 9.70 9.87
N GLU A 500 9.52 10.00 8.63
CA GLU A 500 10.81 10.67 8.41
C GLU A 500 10.89 12.00 9.17
N GLN A 501 9.84 12.84 9.10
CA GLN A 501 9.83 14.11 9.82
C GLN A 501 9.85 13.91 11.34
N MET A 502 9.05 12.98 11.86
CA MET A 502 9.03 12.65 13.29
C MET A 502 10.41 12.17 13.78
N LYS A 503 11.06 11.27 13.05
CA LYS A 503 12.37 10.73 13.44
C LYS A 503 13.48 11.75 13.26
N THR A 504 13.65 12.30 12.06
CA THR A 504 14.84 13.08 11.71
C THR A 504 14.77 14.54 12.17
N HIS A 505 13.58 15.16 12.21
CA HIS A 505 13.44 16.56 12.63
C HIS A 505 13.19 16.68 14.13
N GLN A 506 12.45 15.72 14.71
CA GLN A 506 12.01 15.80 16.11
C GLN A 506 12.73 14.80 17.03
N GLY A 507 13.43 13.79 16.49
CA GLY A 507 14.08 12.76 17.30
C GLY A 507 13.11 11.79 17.95
N VAL A 508 11.87 11.69 17.44
CA VAL A 508 10.86 10.77 17.94
C VAL A 508 11.27 9.34 17.62
N LYS A 509 11.20 8.46 18.63
CA LYS A 509 11.63 7.07 18.49
C LYS A 509 10.52 6.18 17.93
N SER A 510 10.95 5.05 17.39
CA SER A 510 10.09 4.08 16.71
C SER A 510 10.25 2.67 17.29
N VAL A 511 9.14 1.98 17.49
CA VAL A 511 9.06 0.55 17.78
C VAL A 511 8.42 -0.13 16.58
N VAL A 512 9.02 -1.21 16.10
CA VAL A 512 8.45 -2.06 15.05
C VAL A 512 8.09 -3.43 15.60
N VAL A 513 6.98 -4.02 15.16
CA VAL A 513 6.51 -5.32 15.64
C VAL A 513 6.39 -6.36 14.52
N GLY A 514 6.69 -7.61 14.85
CA GLY A 514 6.59 -8.76 13.95
C GLY A 514 7.87 -9.04 13.17
N GLY A 515 7.69 -9.46 11.91
CA GLY A 515 8.72 -9.91 10.99
C GLY A 515 9.01 -11.40 11.07
N LEU A 516 9.97 -11.86 10.27
CA LEU A 516 10.50 -13.22 10.27
C LEU A 516 10.87 -13.71 11.70
N PRO A 517 10.74 -15.01 12.00
CA PRO A 517 11.03 -15.60 13.32
C PRO A 517 12.54 -15.70 13.58
N GLU A 518 13.23 -14.56 13.58
CA GLU A 518 14.66 -14.44 13.82
C GLU A 518 14.97 -13.16 14.62
N THR A 519 16.11 -13.16 15.31
CA THR A 519 16.61 -12.02 16.07
C THR A 519 17.21 -10.94 15.17
N GLY A 520 17.39 -9.72 15.68
CA GLY A 520 18.00 -8.62 14.94
C GLY A 520 17.03 -7.46 14.65
N PRO A 521 17.51 -6.40 13.98
CA PRO A 521 16.75 -5.20 13.72
C PRO A 521 15.69 -5.39 12.62
N MET A 522 14.77 -4.45 12.55
CA MET A 522 13.79 -4.30 11.47
C MET A 522 13.55 -2.81 11.26
N GLN A 523 13.26 -2.37 10.05
CA GLN A 523 12.94 -0.98 9.75
C GLN A 523 11.54 -0.62 10.23
N ALA A 524 11.37 0.60 10.74
CA ALA A 524 10.04 1.13 11.04
C ALA A 524 9.21 1.38 9.77
N VAL A 525 9.88 1.61 8.63
CA VAL A 525 9.27 1.95 7.34
C VAL A 525 9.97 1.15 6.26
N ALA A 526 9.29 0.14 5.71
CA ALA A 526 9.78 -0.67 4.60
C ALA A 526 8.85 -0.66 3.36
N GLY A 527 7.70 -0.02 3.41
CA GLY A 527 6.95 0.29 2.19
C GLY A 527 7.70 1.31 1.30
N THR A 528 7.11 1.66 0.15
CA THR A 528 7.70 2.67 -0.74
C THR A 528 7.99 3.97 0.00
N ARG A 529 9.18 4.54 -0.21
CA ARG A 529 9.55 5.87 0.32
C ARG A 529 9.46 6.94 -0.77
N GLY A 530 8.56 6.71 -1.74
CA GLY A 530 8.14 7.70 -2.72
C GLY A 530 7.32 8.82 -2.08
N ALA A 531 7.66 10.06 -2.43
CA ALA A 531 6.92 11.24 -1.98
C ALA A 531 5.63 11.49 -2.79
N LEU A 532 5.55 10.98 -4.03
CA LEU A 532 4.38 11.21 -4.88
C LEU A 532 4.18 10.11 -5.93
N ARG A 533 2.96 9.54 -5.96
CA ARG A 533 2.50 8.63 -7.02
C ARG A 533 1.79 9.41 -8.12
N TYR A 534 2.22 9.28 -9.36
CA TYR A 534 1.46 9.77 -10.53
C TYR A 534 0.95 8.62 -11.38
N GLY A 535 -0.32 8.74 -11.81
CA GLY A 535 -0.88 7.90 -12.86
C GLY A 535 -0.60 8.47 -14.26
N ALA A 536 -0.69 7.60 -15.28
CA ALA A 536 -0.55 8.03 -16.68
C ALA A 536 -1.64 9.02 -17.10
N ASP A 537 -2.79 9.03 -16.42
CA ASP A 537 -3.86 10.00 -16.62
C ASP A 537 -3.39 11.44 -16.34
N ARG A 538 -2.66 11.67 -15.24
CA ARG A 538 -2.09 12.99 -14.91
C ARG A 538 -0.95 13.38 -15.86
N ILE A 539 -0.09 12.40 -16.21
CA ILE A 539 1.00 12.62 -17.17
C ILE A 539 0.42 12.95 -18.56
N ALA A 540 -0.64 12.25 -19.00
CA ALA A 540 -1.31 12.48 -20.28
C ALA A 540 -1.95 13.87 -20.37
N VAL A 541 -2.57 14.37 -19.29
CA VAL A 541 -3.06 15.77 -19.22
C VAL A 541 -1.92 16.76 -19.47
N THR A 542 -0.77 16.52 -18.83
CA THR A 542 0.41 17.37 -18.98
C THR A 542 0.99 17.32 -20.40
N VAL A 543 1.05 16.14 -21.00
CA VAL A 543 1.47 15.96 -22.39
C VAL A 543 0.52 16.69 -23.35
N ASN A 544 -0.79 16.55 -23.17
CA ASN A 544 -1.77 17.25 -23.98
C ASN A 544 -1.61 18.78 -23.87
N ALA A 545 -1.45 19.32 -22.66
CA ALA A 545 -1.19 20.74 -22.46
C ALA A 545 0.10 21.19 -23.16
N THR A 546 1.16 20.38 -23.08
CA THR A 546 2.46 20.62 -23.74
C THR A 546 2.30 20.69 -25.27
N LEU A 547 1.61 19.73 -25.87
CA LEU A 547 1.38 19.67 -27.32
C LEU A 547 0.44 20.79 -27.82
N LEU A 548 -0.56 21.17 -27.01
CA LEU A 548 -1.44 22.30 -27.32
C LEU A 548 -0.70 23.63 -27.26
N TYR A 549 0.19 23.80 -26.29
CA TYR A 549 0.99 25.03 -26.14
C TYR A 549 2.04 25.15 -27.25
N ASN A 550 2.70 24.05 -27.60
CA ASN A 550 3.69 24.03 -28.67
C ASN A 550 3.49 22.85 -29.63
N ALA A 551 2.68 23.09 -30.67
CA ALA A 551 2.40 22.13 -31.72
C ALA A 551 3.60 21.73 -32.59
N SER A 552 4.78 22.35 -32.40
CA SER A 552 6.01 21.97 -33.11
C SER A 552 6.73 20.80 -32.46
N ILE A 553 6.37 20.43 -31.23
CA ILE A 553 6.94 19.27 -30.53
C ILE A 553 6.52 18.00 -31.26
N ASN A 554 7.47 17.12 -31.52
CA ASN A 554 7.19 15.81 -32.09
C ASN A 554 6.50 14.92 -31.04
N PRO A 555 5.23 14.52 -31.23
CA PRO A 555 4.49 13.74 -30.22
C PRO A 555 5.14 12.40 -29.89
N SER A 556 5.91 11.81 -30.81
CA SER A 556 6.62 10.53 -30.57
C SER A 556 7.77 10.63 -29.55
N THR A 557 8.13 11.84 -29.11
CA THR A 557 9.13 12.07 -28.05
C THR A 557 8.52 12.12 -26.65
N LEU A 558 7.19 12.08 -26.55
CA LEU A 558 6.41 12.10 -25.31
C LEU A 558 5.61 10.79 -25.19
N PRO A 559 5.24 10.38 -23.97
CA PRO A 559 4.32 9.24 -23.81
C PRO A 559 2.97 9.55 -24.47
N SER A 560 2.35 8.54 -25.09
CA SER A 560 1.07 8.70 -25.77
C SER A 560 -0.04 9.01 -24.76
N PRO A 561 -0.80 10.11 -24.89
CA PRO A 561 -1.88 10.46 -23.97
C PRO A 561 -3.19 9.71 -24.27
N PHE A 562 -3.20 8.86 -25.30
CA PHE A 562 -4.39 8.11 -25.74
C PHE A 562 -4.50 6.76 -25.05
N THR A 563 -5.64 6.09 -25.23
CA THR A 563 -5.89 4.75 -24.66
C THR A 563 -4.87 3.72 -25.18
N PRO A 564 -4.36 2.82 -24.32
CA PRO A 564 -3.48 1.73 -24.72
C PRO A 564 -4.15 0.75 -25.70
N PRO A 565 -3.38 -0.11 -26.40
CA PRO A 565 -3.89 -1.10 -27.36
C PRO A 565 -4.57 -2.31 -26.70
N ILE A 566 -4.59 -2.37 -25.37
CA ILE A 566 -5.43 -3.27 -24.57
C ILE A 566 -6.18 -2.45 -23.53
N ASN A 567 -7.19 -3.04 -22.89
CA ASN A 567 -8.04 -2.39 -21.89
C ASN A 567 -7.33 -2.13 -20.56
N VAL A 568 -6.35 -1.23 -20.60
CA VAL A 568 -5.64 -0.71 -19.43
C VAL A 568 -6.11 0.73 -19.21
N PRO A 569 -6.77 1.04 -18.09
CA PRO A 569 -7.10 2.43 -17.76
C PRO A 569 -5.82 3.21 -17.51
N LEU A 570 -5.76 4.48 -17.94
CA LEU A 570 -4.58 5.33 -17.72
C LEU A 570 -4.22 5.46 -16.22
N ALA A 571 -5.22 5.54 -15.34
CA ALA A 571 -4.99 5.55 -13.89
C ALA A 571 -4.42 4.22 -13.34
N GLY A 572 -4.56 3.13 -14.10
CA GLY A 572 -3.97 1.82 -13.82
C GLY A 572 -2.49 1.72 -14.18
N ILE A 573 -1.94 2.71 -14.87
CA ILE A 573 -0.50 2.88 -15.10
C ILE A 573 0.00 3.90 -14.11
N ALA A 574 0.96 3.56 -13.26
CA ALA A 574 1.51 4.50 -12.30
C ALA A 574 2.98 4.29 -12.01
N VAL A 575 3.62 5.37 -11.57
CA VAL A 575 5.02 5.39 -11.16
C VAL A 575 5.18 6.17 -9.87
N ASN A 576 6.26 5.86 -9.15
CA ASN A 576 6.82 6.76 -8.17
C ASN A 576 7.40 7.99 -8.89
N PHE A 577 6.61 9.06 -8.97
CA PHE A 577 6.97 10.25 -9.71
C PHE A 577 8.04 11.03 -8.97
N ARG A 578 7.98 11.10 -7.63
CA ARG A 578 8.95 11.81 -6.80
C ARG A 578 9.48 10.93 -5.69
N ASP A 579 10.78 10.92 -5.52
CA ASP A 579 11.40 10.28 -4.37
C ASP A 579 11.47 11.25 -3.20
N GLN A 580 11.18 10.75 -1.99
CA GLN A 580 11.52 11.48 -0.78
C GLN A 580 13.04 11.48 -0.58
N VAL A 581 13.57 12.60 -0.13
CA VAL A 581 14.99 12.73 0.24
C VAL A 581 15.11 13.26 1.65
N ARG A 582 16.30 13.10 2.24
CA ARG A 582 16.63 13.69 3.54
C ARG A 582 17.22 15.09 3.37
N GLU A 583 17.03 15.97 4.35
CA GLU A 583 17.52 17.34 4.31
C GLU A 583 19.06 17.43 4.17
N ASP A 584 19.78 16.58 4.89
CA ASP A 584 21.25 16.52 4.91
C ASP A 584 21.87 15.54 3.88
N ALA A 585 21.05 14.72 3.22
CA ALA A 585 21.47 13.73 2.22
C ALA A 585 20.49 13.67 1.03
N GLN A 586 20.46 14.75 0.25
CA GLN A 586 19.47 14.92 -0.85
C GLN A 586 19.77 14.07 -2.11
N GLU A 587 20.97 13.50 -2.20
CA GLU A 587 21.42 12.78 -3.39
C GLU A 587 20.89 11.35 -3.49
N ILE A 588 20.58 10.71 -2.36
CA ILE A 588 20.12 9.33 -2.29
C ILE A 588 18.63 9.32 -1.92
N PRO A 589 17.75 8.73 -2.74
CA PRO A 589 16.36 8.51 -2.36
C PRO A 589 16.28 7.69 -1.07
N LEU A 590 15.39 8.09 -0.16
CA LEU A 590 15.25 7.39 1.12
C LEU A 590 14.91 5.90 0.97
N GLN A 591 14.32 5.50 -0.16
CA GLN A 591 14.03 4.10 -0.49
C GLN A 591 15.26 3.18 -0.50
N PHE A 592 16.46 3.73 -0.70
CA PHE A 592 17.71 2.97 -0.73
C PHE A 592 18.55 3.11 0.55
N ILE A 593 18.03 3.82 1.55
CA ILE A 593 18.69 4.02 2.85
C ILE A 593 18.05 3.10 3.86
N TYR A 594 18.85 2.16 4.40
CA TYR A 594 18.37 1.29 5.47
C TYR A 594 18.27 2.04 6.80
N GLU A 595 17.11 1.98 7.45
CA GLU A 595 16.87 2.68 8.71
C GLU A 595 16.15 1.79 9.72
N ALA A 596 16.90 1.27 10.70
CA ALA A 596 16.34 0.43 11.75
C ALA A 596 15.39 1.22 12.66
N ALA A 597 14.36 0.55 13.17
CA ALA A 597 13.61 1.02 14.34
C ALA A 597 14.52 1.04 15.59
N ASP A 598 14.13 1.80 16.61
CA ASP A 598 14.86 1.84 17.88
C ASP A 598 14.72 0.55 18.69
N CYS A 599 13.64 -0.20 18.44
CA CYS A 599 13.31 -1.45 19.09
C CYS A 599 12.42 -2.29 18.18
N ARG A 600 12.69 -3.59 18.08
CA ARG A 600 11.79 -4.57 17.47
C ARG A 600 11.11 -5.40 18.54
N LEU A 601 9.83 -5.73 18.38
CA LEU A 601 9.07 -6.65 19.23
C LEU A 601 8.55 -7.83 18.41
N PHE A 602 8.43 -9.00 19.03
CA PHE A 602 7.55 -10.04 18.50
C PHE A 602 6.13 -9.84 19.04
N TYR A 603 5.12 -10.10 18.21
CA TYR A 603 3.75 -10.21 18.71
C TYR A 603 3.66 -11.33 19.74
N THR A 604 2.81 -11.14 20.74
CA THR A 604 2.33 -12.22 21.60
C THR A 604 0.83 -12.44 21.35
N ALA A 605 0.33 -13.59 21.76
CA ALA A 605 -1.10 -13.90 21.70
C ALA A 605 -1.98 -12.81 22.34
N GLU A 606 -1.55 -12.33 23.50
CA GLU A 606 -2.26 -11.31 24.28
C GLU A 606 -2.32 -9.98 23.53
N MET A 607 -1.23 -9.59 22.87
CA MET A 607 -1.19 -8.39 22.03
C MET A 607 -2.15 -8.48 20.85
N LEU A 608 -2.24 -9.64 20.21
CA LEU A 608 -3.12 -9.83 19.04
C LEU A 608 -4.59 -9.89 19.42
N ALA A 609 -4.92 -10.20 20.68
CA ALA A 609 -6.27 -10.20 21.21
C ALA A 609 -6.68 -8.81 21.76
N ASP A 610 -5.73 -8.02 22.26
CA ASP A 610 -5.97 -6.69 22.82
C ASP A 610 -4.78 -5.75 22.54
N TYR A 611 -5.00 -4.79 21.63
CA TYR A 611 -3.98 -3.81 21.25
C TYR A 611 -3.59 -2.86 22.38
N SER A 612 -4.37 -2.72 23.45
CA SER A 612 -3.92 -1.96 24.62
C SER A 612 -2.67 -2.59 25.25
N VAL A 613 -2.54 -3.92 25.21
CA VAL A 613 -1.37 -4.66 25.68
C VAL A 613 -0.17 -4.43 24.76
N LEU A 614 -0.40 -4.40 23.44
CA LEU A 614 0.63 -4.07 22.47
C LEU A 614 1.17 -2.65 22.67
N TRP A 615 0.28 -1.66 22.77
CA TRP A 615 0.66 -0.26 22.97
C TRP A 615 1.42 -0.06 24.28
N GLN A 616 0.95 -0.68 25.37
CA GLN A 616 1.65 -0.63 26.65
C GLN A 616 3.03 -1.28 26.56
N ARG A 617 3.15 -2.44 25.93
CA ARG A 617 4.44 -3.13 25.77
C ARG A 617 5.42 -2.33 24.90
N ALA A 618 4.94 -1.69 23.83
CA ALA A 618 5.77 -0.82 23.01
C ALA A 618 6.29 0.38 23.81
N ALA A 619 5.42 1.02 24.59
CA ALA A 619 5.77 2.10 25.51
C ALA A 619 6.80 1.66 26.56
N ASP A 620 6.58 0.52 27.21
CA ASP A 620 7.49 -0.03 28.22
C ASP A 620 8.84 -0.40 27.62
N ALA A 621 8.86 -1.02 26.43
CA ALA A 621 10.10 -1.38 25.75
C ALA A 621 10.97 -0.17 25.46
N LEU A 622 10.36 0.98 25.14
CA LEU A 622 11.09 2.19 24.83
C LEU A 622 11.51 2.98 26.08
N TRP A 623 10.58 3.20 27.01
CA TRP A 623 10.77 4.16 28.11
C TRP A 623 11.19 3.54 29.43
N GLU A 624 10.88 2.26 29.67
CA GLU A 624 11.05 1.65 30.99
C GLU A 624 12.05 0.48 30.97
N ASN A 625 11.96 -0.42 29.99
CA ASN A 625 12.77 -1.63 29.90
C ASN A 625 13.03 -2.09 28.46
N GLN A 626 14.17 -1.66 27.90
CA GLN A 626 14.66 -2.12 26.59
C GLN A 626 14.95 -3.62 26.52
N SER A 627 15.02 -4.32 27.66
CA SER A 627 15.12 -5.77 27.65
C SER A 627 13.86 -6.44 27.12
N LEU A 628 12.78 -5.73 26.79
CA LEU A 628 11.60 -6.29 26.11
C LEU A 628 11.80 -6.42 24.60
N CYS A 629 12.70 -5.64 23.99
CA CYS A 629 13.00 -5.68 22.57
C CYS A 629 13.66 -7.00 22.15
N VAL A 630 13.46 -7.43 20.91
CA VAL A 630 14.12 -8.60 20.32
C VAL A 630 15.65 -8.45 20.45
N ASP A 631 16.33 -9.54 20.77
CA ASP A 631 17.78 -9.52 20.98
C ASP A 631 18.50 -8.99 19.71
N GLY A 632 19.42 -8.04 19.90
CA GLY A 632 20.15 -7.39 18.80
C GLY A 632 19.35 -6.35 17.99
N SER A 633 18.11 -6.03 18.37
CA SER A 633 17.28 -5.06 17.64
C SER A 633 17.45 -3.60 18.06
N THR A 634 18.18 -3.32 19.14
CA THR A 634 18.34 -1.98 19.70
C THR A 634 19.74 -1.42 19.49
N GLY A 635 19.88 -0.09 19.57
CA GLY A 635 21.19 0.59 19.51
C GLY A 635 21.85 0.53 18.12
N GLN A 636 21.05 0.37 17.07
CA GLN A 636 21.54 0.35 15.70
C GLN A 636 22.05 1.74 15.30
N PRO A 637 23.22 1.86 14.65
CA PRO A 637 23.71 3.17 14.19
C PRO A 637 22.72 3.89 13.27
N SER A 638 21.99 3.13 12.44
CA SER A 638 20.98 3.68 11.54
C SER A 638 19.66 4.08 12.23
N SER A 639 19.46 3.78 13.53
CA SER A 639 18.24 4.17 14.24
C SER A 639 18.33 5.57 14.88
N GLY A 640 19.52 6.17 14.97
CA GLY A 640 19.75 7.48 15.60
C GLY A 640 19.55 8.69 14.68
N ASN A 641 19.74 9.90 15.23
CA ASN A 641 19.67 11.15 14.47
C ASN A 641 20.80 11.23 13.42
N ALA A 642 20.43 11.00 12.15
CA ALA A 642 20.98 11.44 10.86
C ALA A 642 22.51 11.58 10.63
N THR A 643 23.33 12.06 11.56
CA THR A 643 24.73 12.42 11.27
C THR A 643 25.67 11.23 11.09
N ASP A 644 25.28 10.02 11.50
CA ASP A 644 26.13 8.81 11.42
C ASP A 644 25.91 7.98 10.15
N LEU A 645 24.98 8.38 9.27
CA LEU A 645 24.79 7.75 7.96
C LEU A 645 25.79 8.33 6.93
N ILE A 646 27.08 8.35 7.30
CA ILE A 646 28.17 8.59 6.36
C ILE A 646 28.37 7.31 5.55
N TRP A 647 27.70 7.21 4.40
CA TRP A 647 28.21 6.37 3.33
C TRP A 647 29.31 7.13 2.60
N GLY A 648 30.54 6.70 2.82
CA GLY A 648 31.68 7.00 1.96
C GLY A 648 32.72 5.90 2.13
N PRO A 649 33.21 5.26 1.05
CA PRO A 649 34.39 4.42 1.17
C PRO A 649 35.55 5.33 1.56
N ASN A 650 36.28 4.96 2.62
CA ASN A 650 37.61 5.49 2.88
C ASN A 650 38.47 5.34 1.62
N SER A 651 38.69 6.42 0.87
CA SER A 651 39.97 6.68 0.21
C SER A 651 40.09 8.15 -0.18
N THR A 652 41.21 8.71 0.26
CA THR A 652 41.78 9.99 -0.15
C THR A 652 41.93 10.08 -1.67
N GLU A 653 41.03 10.78 -2.37
CA GLU A 653 41.35 11.38 -3.66
C GLU A 653 40.74 12.79 -3.74
N THR A 654 41.63 13.77 -3.70
CA THR A 654 41.35 15.18 -3.98
C THR A 654 40.94 15.32 -5.44
N ASN A 655 39.71 15.77 -5.71
CA ASN A 655 39.32 16.28 -7.03
C ASN A 655 39.11 17.80 -7.00
N PRO A 656 39.40 18.50 -8.12
CA PRO A 656 39.72 19.93 -8.15
C PRO A 656 38.46 20.82 -8.11
N PRO A 657 38.61 22.13 -7.79
CA PRO A 657 37.45 23.00 -7.57
C PRO A 657 36.69 23.27 -8.88
N ALA A 658 35.37 23.12 -8.80
CA ALA A 658 34.43 23.55 -9.83
C ALA A 658 34.51 25.07 -9.99
N SER A 659 34.73 25.52 -11.23
CA SER A 659 34.71 26.93 -11.62
C SER A 659 33.29 27.46 -11.60
N THR A 660 33.05 28.49 -10.79
CA THR A 660 31.89 29.37 -10.82
C THR A 660 31.86 30.23 -12.09
N PRO A 661 30.67 30.46 -12.68
CA PRO A 661 30.37 31.71 -13.36
C PRO A 661 29.63 32.66 -12.42
N SER A 662 30.13 33.88 -12.37
CA SER A 662 29.64 35.04 -11.62
C SER A 662 28.52 35.79 -12.33
N ASP A 663 27.71 36.48 -11.52
CA ASP A 663 26.94 37.72 -11.79
C ASP A 663 25.72 37.65 -12.72
N GLU A 664 24.64 38.42 -12.53
CA GLU A 664 23.96 39.11 -11.43
C GLU A 664 22.66 39.70 -12.05
N SER A 665 21.68 40.06 -11.21
CA SER A 665 20.57 41.00 -11.46
C SER A 665 19.29 40.52 -12.20
N GLY A 666 18.16 40.61 -11.48
CA GLY A 666 16.81 40.42 -12.01
C GLY A 666 15.72 40.68 -10.97
N ALA A 667 15.39 41.96 -10.80
CA ALA A 667 14.48 42.59 -9.84
C ALA A 667 13.17 41.86 -9.45
N SER A 668 12.82 42.03 -8.17
CA SER A 668 11.49 41.85 -7.59
C SER A 668 10.42 42.68 -8.30
N VAL A 669 9.33 42.06 -8.74
CA VAL A 669 8.08 42.77 -9.05
C VAL A 669 6.89 41.96 -8.54
N LEU A 670 6.36 42.36 -7.37
CA LEU A 670 4.99 42.08 -6.93
C LEU A 670 4.00 42.64 -7.96
N ARG A 671 3.17 41.81 -8.59
CA ARG A 671 1.87 42.23 -9.14
C ARG A 671 0.80 41.15 -9.02
N SER A 672 -0.27 41.56 -8.35
CA SER A 672 -1.57 40.93 -8.18
C SER A 672 -2.27 40.62 -9.50
N GLY A 673 -2.92 39.45 -9.58
CA GLY A 673 -3.64 39.01 -10.78
C GLY A 673 -4.62 37.86 -10.56
N SER A 674 -5.46 37.89 -9.53
CA SER A 674 -6.61 36.99 -9.40
C SER A 674 -7.73 37.47 -10.34
N LEU A 675 -8.10 36.70 -11.38
CA LEU A 675 -9.45 36.65 -12.00
C LEU A 675 -9.57 35.87 -13.34
N VAL A 676 -8.51 35.25 -13.90
CA VAL A 676 -8.59 34.58 -15.22
C VAL A 676 -8.65 33.04 -15.16
N VAL A 677 -8.47 32.43 -13.99
CA VAL A 677 -8.29 30.96 -13.85
C VAL A 677 -9.59 30.14 -13.93
N ILE A 678 -10.77 30.75 -13.76
CA ILE A 678 -12.04 30.00 -13.67
C ILE A 678 -12.59 29.58 -15.06
N ALA A 679 -12.17 30.22 -16.15
CA ALA A 679 -12.73 29.97 -17.48
C ALA A 679 -12.11 28.76 -18.22
N ALA A 680 -10.87 28.37 -17.90
CA ALA A 680 -10.17 27.29 -18.60
C ALA A 680 -10.49 25.90 -18.03
N SER A 681 -10.68 25.79 -16.72
CA SER A 681 -11.01 24.54 -16.02
C SER A 681 -12.48 24.13 -16.23
N MET A 682 -13.41 25.08 -16.36
CA MET A 682 -14.82 24.76 -16.67
C MET A 682 -15.07 24.37 -18.14
N LEU A 683 -14.20 24.75 -19.08
CA LEU A 683 -14.38 24.37 -20.49
C LEU A 683 -13.99 22.91 -20.77
N PHE A 684 -13.11 22.30 -19.96
CA PHE A 684 -12.68 20.91 -20.13
C PHE A 684 -13.67 19.89 -19.56
N ALA A 685 -14.44 20.25 -18.54
CA ALA A 685 -15.51 19.39 -18.00
C ALA A 685 -16.78 19.35 -18.87
N ALA A 686 -16.91 20.25 -19.85
CA ALA A 686 -18.10 20.35 -20.71
C ALA A 686 -17.91 19.78 -22.13
N LEU A 687 -16.73 19.21 -22.45
CA LEU A 687 -16.40 18.68 -23.78
C LEU A 687 -15.91 17.21 -23.77
N LEU A 688 -16.11 16.48 -22.66
CA LEU A 688 -15.97 15.03 -22.57
C LEU A 688 -17.33 14.39 -22.25
#